data_AF-A0A2H5FM03-F1
#
_entry.id   AF-A0A2H5FM03-F1
#
_cell.length_a   1.000
_cell.length_b   1.000
_cell.length_c   1.000
_cell.angle_alpha   90.00
_cell.angle_beta   90.00
_cell.angle_gamma   90.00
#
_symmetry.space_group_name_H-M   'P 1'
#
loop_
_entity.id
_entity.type
_entity.pdbx_description
1 polymer ?
#
loop_
_entity_poly.entity_id
_entity_poly.type
_entity_poly.pdbx_seq_one_letter_code
_entity_poly.pdbx_strand_id
1 'polypeptide(L)'
;MPIPILDFNQFKKHEEAVESPTSHTSMVSRGTFYGHPSTWIAKIATDPEIARHELIAQEFFRLIIPHQPETRIAKDEALETYYVYSQEVQGYRLLPNKADHFVDGTITGFGQAILVSAFLQEIDLKNGNIGVDENNRVIKIDGDQCLASVLGVKETFDLTPKVIAELPYPHDFYASHWLDLIRYKDKNTGLYDTLFRSGIVPNERDSMKNSNLFRAEVNQAMLKICLLPDEYIEKFVATYMLPDGQEYVKNIKWKGKIGGIEERNYVDFIKHRRDVLMESALKNESFINYLLGSEAQEDAISFIEHIRDFRAGGEPILSESQAVTESINSVIKDLKTGATLASLTQLGLNLDSLSIALRQQEEIDTKLLSLGGKVDLLLNNIEQLEVVDQYTKSELELNTIYNSYVQLKKQQILPLSEPSYIDLFQSDQTRRRSNEVVFKIFLKESVTPVLGKCIVALQKNNLEQLEQLLKEFPKKIDWPDNINIPEAAVAKERMNMIKRIVENKVIIEAKILPVLEQSRGFLETKDLSSAQRIINTLPSDEIINSMIINGDLKEQIIETKKELLVNIAELIQENKTKNDQVSLLVEITKQVTALEKNYQLDLTQLEVHLNALDHCLKAIEILKAQINEPSNKHKVPAISDLHDLESRLKKIAENLSTKAEITSLHVDEKLAINPSTLRADPKEELDTTLAETKYSEIKFEPKNKASFPDNIQKEGADILENKPTLPNEVKVRINIMRIPRNEREENILAVYSVLNNNDLIRNQDGSIPNIIKEIQDIVGKLDPSKEEEIANAILVIKGKIIHSGESGSTENVSDIINAFSKPGCCDFKKIRAELAENPSMNDIMNPIRWNISGNN
;
A
#
# COMPACT_ATOMS: atom_id res chain seq x y z
N MET A 1 4.35 65.02 -21.92
CA MET A 1 5.48 65.07 -22.88
C MET A 1 6.54 64.12 -22.36
N PRO A 2 7.32 63.46 -23.23
CA PRO A 2 8.40 62.60 -22.78
C PRO A 2 9.46 63.35 -21.98
N ILE A 3 10.14 62.63 -21.09
CA ILE A 3 11.24 63.15 -20.27
C ILE A 3 12.33 63.74 -21.19
N PRO A 4 12.88 64.92 -20.86
CA PRO A 4 14.01 65.49 -21.58
C PRO A 4 15.21 64.55 -21.63
N ILE A 5 15.83 64.41 -22.80
CA ILE A 5 17.17 63.83 -22.92
C ILE A 5 18.16 64.80 -22.27
N LEU A 6 19.02 64.31 -21.38
CA LEU A 6 20.08 65.10 -20.76
C LEU A 6 21.22 65.39 -21.75
N ASP A 7 21.97 66.46 -21.52
CA ASP A 7 23.18 66.78 -22.28
C ASP A 7 24.39 66.09 -21.64
N PHE A 8 25.07 65.22 -22.40
CA PHE A 8 26.24 64.47 -21.90
C PHE A 8 27.35 65.39 -21.39
N ASN A 9 27.49 66.59 -21.95
CA ASN A 9 28.53 67.56 -21.56
C ASN A 9 28.35 68.08 -20.11
N GLN A 10 27.19 67.85 -19.50
CA GLN A 10 26.88 68.21 -18.11
C GLN A 10 27.18 67.06 -17.12
N PHE A 11 27.63 65.90 -17.61
CA PHE A 11 28.00 64.75 -16.80
C PHE A 11 29.43 64.87 -16.28
N LYS A 12 29.57 65.22 -15.00
CA LYS A 12 30.86 65.29 -14.31
C LYS A 12 31.29 63.90 -13.86
N LYS A 13 32.12 63.25 -14.67
CA LYS A 13 32.77 61.97 -14.34
C LYS A 13 33.62 62.08 -13.06
N HIS A 14 33.56 61.04 -12.22
CA HIS A 14 34.44 60.86 -11.05
C HIS A 14 35.75 60.15 -11.47
N GLU A 15 36.85 60.39 -10.75
CA GLU A 15 38.17 59.80 -11.07
C GLU A 15 38.28 58.30 -10.72
N GLU A 16 37.36 57.78 -9.92
CA GLU A 16 37.27 56.37 -9.57
C GLU A 16 36.89 55.51 -10.79
N ALA A 17 37.68 54.47 -11.04
CA ALA A 17 37.35 53.47 -12.04
C ALA A 17 36.20 52.58 -11.56
N VAL A 18 35.21 52.38 -12.42
CA VAL A 18 34.18 51.33 -12.26
C VAL A 18 34.44 50.30 -13.35
N GLU A 19 34.63 49.05 -12.95
CA GLU A 19 34.70 47.90 -13.86
C GLU A 19 33.28 47.35 -14.08
N SER A 20 32.95 46.96 -15.31
CA SER A 20 31.72 46.21 -15.57
C SER A 20 31.85 44.82 -14.92
N PRO A 21 30.85 44.33 -14.18
CA PRO A 21 30.85 42.96 -13.66
C PRO A 21 30.81 41.91 -14.77
N THR A 22 30.45 42.29 -16.00
CA THR A 22 30.40 41.42 -17.18
C THR A 22 31.59 41.70 -18.09
N SER A 23 32.26 40.65 -18.56
CA SER A 23 33.55 40.75 -19.26
C SER A 23 33.49 41.32 -20.69
N HIS A 24 32.30 41.62 -21.23
CA HIS A 24 32.09 41.78 -22.67
C HIS A 24 31.21 42.97 -23.12
N THR A 25 30.57 43.75 -22.23
CA THR A 25 29.70 44.86 -22.63
C THR A 25 29.99 46.20 -21.93
N SER A 26 30.03 47.26 -22.75
CA SER A 26 30.08 48.70 -22.44
C SER A 26 31.25 49.24 -21.61
N MET A 27 31.84 50.35 -22.08
CA MET A 27 32.59 51.27 -21.23
C MET A 27 31.62 51.98 -20.29
N VAL A 28 31.72 51.72 -18.99
CA VAL A 28 30.92 52.41 -17.97
C VAL A 28 31.65 53.63 -17.40
N SER A 29 30.91 54.61 -16.88
CA SER A 29 31.48 55.79 -16.20
C SER A 29 30.61 56.26 -15.04
N ARG A 30 31.23 56.41 -13.86
CA ARG A 30 30.61 56.97 -12.65
C ARG A 30 30.66 58.50 -12.66
N GLY A 31 29.60 59.17 -12.21
CA GLY A 31 29.58 60.64 -12.16
C GLY A 31 28.28 61.26 -11.67
N THR A 32 28.22 62.58 -11.72
CA THR A 32 27.06 63.40 -11.29
C THR A 32 26.66 64.39 -12.39
N PHE A 33 25.37 64.74 -12.48
CA PHE A 33 24.89 65.80 -13.38
C PHE A 33 24.75 67.13 -12.64
N TYR A 34 24.98 68.24 -13.33
CA TYR A 34 24.68 69.56 -12.76
C TYR A 34 23.18 69.65 -12.39
N GLY A 35 22.87 70.05 -11.15
CA GLY A 35 21.50 70.11 -10.63
C GLY A 35 20.93 68.81 -10.08
N HIS A 36 21.53 67.65 -10.33
CA HIS A 36 21.08 66.35 -9.82
C HIS A 36 22.10 65.78 -8.82
N PRO A 37 21.77 65.70 -7.51
CA PRO A 37 22.74 65.30 -6.47
C PRO A 37 23.06 63.80 -6.45
N SER A 38 22.25 62.96 -7.11
CA SER A 38 22.50 61.52 -7.22
C SER A 38 23.76 61.22 -8.04
N THR A 39 24.51 60.19 -7.65
CA THR A 39 25.55 59.59 -8.51
C THR A 39 24.90 58.62 -9.48
N TRP A 40 25.43 58.54 -10.71
CA TRP A 40 24.92 57.71 -11.80
C TRP A 40 26.04 56.89 -12.42
N ILE A 41 25.69 55.73 -12.95
CA ILE A 41 26.53 54.88 -13.78
C ILE A 41 26.04 55.02 -15.24
N ALA A 42 26.90 55.59 -16.09
CA ALA A 42 26.64 55.80 -17.51
C ALA A 42 27.11 54.60 -18.34
N LYS A 43 26.23 54.02 -19.15
CA LYS A 43 26.45 52.95 -20.14
C LYS A 43 26.32 53.56 -21.54
N ILE A 44 27.28 53.29 -22.44
CA ILE A 44 27.17 53.71 -23.85
C ILE A 44 26.07 52.87 -24.53
N ALA A 45 25.10 53.55 -25.14
CA ALA A 45 24.10 52.95 -26.02
C ALA A 45 24.40 53.35 -27.48
N THR A 46 24.60 52.36 -28.35
CA THR A 46 25.00 52.61 -29.76
C THR A 46 23.87 53.11 -30.65
N ASP A 47 22.65 53.20 -30.13
CA ASP A 47 21.44 53.54 -30.89
C ASP A 47 20.40 54.20 -29.95
N PRO A 48 19.72 55.30 -30.36
CA PRO A 48 18.64 55.91 -29.58
C PRO A 48 17.46 54.97 -29.30
N GLU A 49 17.12 54.04 -30.20
CA GLU A 49 16.03 53.10 -29.99
C GLU A 49 16.37 52.11 -28.87
N ILE A 50 17.60 51.59 -28.85
CA ILE A 50 18.11 50.72 -27.77
C ILE A 50 18.17 51.48 -26.44
N ALA A 51 18.60 52.75 -26.44
CA ALA A 51 18.63 53.57 -25.24
C ALA A 51 17.23 53.77 -24.61
N ARG A 52 16.19 54.02 -25.44
CA ARG A 52 14.80 54.16 -24.97
C ARG A 52 14.17 52.83 -24.56
N HIS A 53 14.51 51.76 -25.26
CA HIS A 53 14.11 50.41 -24.89
C HIS A 53 14.62 50.05 -23.49
N GLU A 54 15.91 50.23 -23.22
CA GLU A 54 16.52 49.93 -21.92
C GLU A 54 15.95 50.84 -20.82
N LEU A 55 15.72 52.13 -21.09
CA LEU A 55 15.04 53.06 -20.20
C LEU A 55 13.64 52.56 -19.79
N ILE A 56 12.82 52.14 -20.75
CA ILE A 56 11.45 51.65 -20.48
C ILE A 56 11.47 50.36 -19.69
N ALA A 57 12.39 49.43 -20.01
CA ALA A 57 12.57 48.20 -19.26
C ALA A 57 12.93 48.48 -17.79
N GLN A 58 13.96 49.29 -17.53
CA GLN A 58 14.39 49.61 -16.16
C GLN A 58 13.33 50.39 -15.37
N GLU A 59 12.70 51.40 -15.96
CA GLU A 59 11.67 52.16 -15.25
C GLU A 59 10.41 51.31 -14.99
N PHE A 60 10.15 50.25 -15.79
CA PHE A 60 9.08 49.28 -15.50
C PHE A 60 9.49 48.31 -14.38
N PHE A 61 10.76 47.86 -14.34
CA PHE A 61 11.31 47.18 -13.16
C PHE A 61 11.12 48.05 -11.90
N ARG A 62 11.38 49.37 -11.97
CA ARG A 62 11.19 50.31 -10.86
C ARG A 62 9.73 50.55 -10.48
N LEU A 63 8.80 50.52 -11.45
CA LEU A 63 7.36 50.62 -11.21
C LEU A 63 6.80 49.43 -10.42
N ILE A 64 7.27 48.21 -10.70
CA ILE A 64 6.82 47.00 -9.99
C ILE A 64 7.63 46.75 -8.69
N ILE A 65 8.90 47.16 -8.68
CA ILE A 65 9.85 46.91 -7.60
C ILE A 65 10.44 48.26 -7.14
N PRO A 66 9.86 48.93 -6.12
CA PRO A 66 10.12 50.34 -5.81
C PRO A 66 11.57 50.72 -5.49
N HIS A 67 12.43 49.75 -5.20
CA HIS A 67 13.84 49.96 -4.83
C HIS A 67 14.84 49.80 -5.98
N GLN A 68 14.39 49.56 -7.22
CA GLN A 68 15.27 49.55 -8.39
C GLN A 68 15.80 50.96 -8.69
N PRO A 69 17.00 51.10 -9.27
CA PRO A 69 17.57 52.40 -9.60
C PRO A 69 16.75 53.15 -10.64
N GLU A 70 16.62 54.46 -10.46
CA GLU A 70 16.04 55.33 -11.48
C GLU A 70 16.93 55.35 -12.73
N THR A 71 16.31 55.32 -13.91
CA THR A 71 17.04 55.29 -15.19
C THR A 71 16.74 56.51 -16.07
N ARG A 72 17.74 57.01 -16.80
CA ARG A 72 17.68 58.21 -17.66
C ARG A 72 18.50 58.01 -18.95
N ILE A 73 18.33 58.92 -19.91
CA ILE A 73 19.14 59.00 -21.13
C ILE A 73 19.80 60.37 -21.22
N ALA A 74 21.07 60.41 -21.61
CA ALA A 74 21.72 61.59 -22.17
C ALA A 74 22.19 61.34 -23.60
N LYS A 75 22.50 62.43 -24.30
CA LYS A 75 23.10 62.41 -25.63
C LYS A 75 24.31 63.33 -25.67
N ASP A 76 25.38 62.88 -26.32
CA ASP A 76 26.44 63.75 -26.82
C ASP A 76 26.06 64.20 -28.24
N GLU A 77 25.70 65.48 -28.38
CA GLU A 77 25.36 66.09 -29.68
C GLU A 77 26.55 66.21 -30.64
N ALA A 78 27.79 66.21 -30.14
CA ALA A 78 29.00 66.31 -30.98
C ALA A 78 29.48 64.94 -31.48
N LEU A 79 29.16 63.86 -30.75
CA LEU A 79 29.50 62.48 -31.11
C LEU A 79 28.30 61.65 -31.62
N GLU A 80 27.12 62.26 -31.74
CA GLU A 80 25.82 61.59 -32.02
C GLU A 80 25.54 60.35 -31.14
N THR A 81 26.18 60.27 -29.96
CA THR A 81 26.23 59.07 -29.13
C THR A 81 25.24 59.17 -27.97
N TYR A 82 24.50 58.09 -27.72
CA TYR A 82 23.53 58.01 -26.64
C TYR A 82 24.11 57.26 -25.43
N TYR A 83 23.62 57.61 -24.25
CA TYR A 83 24.08 57.05 -22.99
C TYR A 83 22.87 56.77 -22.10
N VAL A 84 22.76 55.54 -21.61
CA VAL A 84 21.80 55.15 -20.57
C VAL A 84 22.46 55.33 -19.22
N TYR A 85 21.74 55.91 -18.26
CA TYR A 85 22.22 56.16 -16.91
C TYR A 85 21.31 55.44 -15.94
N SER A 86 21.88 54.55 -15.14
CA SER A 86 21.19 54.03 -13.96
C SER A 86 21.73 54.73 -12.72
N GLN A 87 20.84 55.10 -11.79
CA GLN A 87 21.23 55.66 -10.50
C GLN A 87 22.14 54.66 -9.76
N GLU A 88 23.20 55.15 -9.11
CA GLU A 88 24.12 54.28 -8.39
C GLU A 88 23.42 53.58 -7.21
N VAL A 89 23.53 52.24 -7.17
CA VAL A 89 22.97 51.41 -6.12
C VAL A 89 24.01 51.14 -5.04
N GLN A 90 23.75 51.62 -3.83
CA GLN A 90 24.68 51.52 -2.71
C GLN A 90 24.95 50.05 -2.33
N GLY A 91 26.23 49.69 -2.24
CA GLY A 91 26.69 48.33 -1.92
C GLY A 91 26.35 47.26 -2.96
N TYR A 92 26.07 47.64 -4.21
CA TYR A 92 25.75 46.68 -5.29
C TYR A 92 26.82 45.58 -5.41
N ARG A 93 26.36 44.32 -5.47
CA ARG A 93 27.19 43.13 -5.67
C ARG A 93 26.45 42.06 -6.47
N LEU A 94 27.21 41.16 -7.07
CA LEU A 94 26.69 39.98 -7.78
C LEU A 94 25.79 39.12 -6.88
N LEU A 95 24.85 38.40 -7.49
CA LEU A 95 24.08 37.36 -6.80
C LEU A 95 25.03 36.29 -6.23
N PRO A 96 24.79 35.78 -5.01
CA PRO A 96 25.59 34.69 -4.46
C PRO A 96 25.36 33.41 -5.26
N ASN A 97 26.42 32.62 -5.39
CA ASN A 97 26.39 31.37 -6.15
C ASN A 97 25.74 30.20 -5.37
N LYS A 98 24.60 30.46 -4.71
CA LYS A 98 23.85 29.53 -3.86
C LYS A 98 22.35 29.81 -3.91
N ALA A 99 21.55 28.75 -4.08
CA ALA A 99 20.09 28.81 -4.09
C ALA A 99 19.47 29.16 -2.71
N ASP A 100 20.06 28.65 -1.63
CA ASP A 100 19.44 28.67 -0.28
C ASP A 100 19.10 30.08 0.22
N HIS A 101 19.93 31.07 -0.14
CA HIS A 101 19.79 32.47 0.27
C HIS A 101 18.50 33.14 -0.27
N PHE A 102 17.89 32.58 -1.33
CA PHE A 102 16.61 33.02 -1.90
C PHE A 102 15.41 32.23 -1.34
N VAL A 103 15.67 31.24 -0.48
CA VAL A 103 14.66 30.37 0.15
C VAL A 103 14.53 30.69 1.64
N ASP A 104 15.63 31.00 2.32
CA ASP A 104 15.66 31.38 3.74
C ASP A 104 15.33 32.86 4.02
N GLY A 105 15.28 33.70 2.98
CA GLY A 105 15.01 35.13 3.08
C GLY A 105 16.23 36.02 3.36
N THR A 106 17.45 35.47 3.28
CA THR A 106 18.69 36.25 3.30
C THR A 106 18.74 37.27 2.15
N ILE A 107 18.13 36.95 1.01
CA ILE A 107 17.93 37.83 -0.14
C ILE A 107 16.44 37.91 -0.48
N THR A 108 15.97 39.11 -0.81
CA THR A 108 14.55 39.40 -1.11
C THR A 108 14.36 40.17 -2.42
N GLY A 109 13.16 40.12 -2.99
CA GLY A 109 12.81 40.69 -4.29
C GLY A 109 13.22 39.82 -5.49
N PHE A 110 13.70 38.60 -5.28
CA PHE A 110 14.12 37.69 -6.34
C PHE A 110 12.93 37.19 -7.16
N GLY A 111 11.85 36.74 -6.51
CA GLY A 111 10.64 36.31 -7.20
C GLY A 111 10.00 37.42 -8.02
N GLN A 112 10.04 38.66 -7.50
CA GLN A 112 9.58 39.84 -8.21
C GLN A 112 10.44 40.09 -9.48
N ALA A 113 11.76 40.15 -9.34
CA ALA A 113 12.67 40.40 -10.46
C ALA A 113 12.61 39.31 -11.53
N ILE A 114 12.44 38.04 -11.13
CA ILE A 114 12.27 36.91 -12.06
C ILE A 114 10.98 37.02 -12.86
N LEU A 115 9.84 37.30 -12.20
CA LEU A 115 8.58 37.47 -12.93
C LEU A 115 8.66 38.67 -13.88
N VAL A 116 9.15 39.83 -13.42
CA VAL A 116 9.23 41.02 -14.27
C VAL A 116 10.18 40.79 -15.46
N SER A 117 11.26 40.01 -15.28
CA SER A 117 12.11 39.57 -16.39
C SER A 117 11.36 38.70 -17.42
N ALA A 118 10.55 37.73 -16.97
CA ALA A 118 9.75 36.90 -17.86
C ALA A 118 8.62 37.71 -18.55
N PHE A 119 7.98 38.62 -17.80
CA PHE A 119 6.97 39.53 -18.32
C PHE A 119 7.54 40.43 -19.40
N LEU A 120 8.68 41.08 -19.15
CA LEU A 120 9.36 41.96 -20.09
C LEU A 120 10.14 41.20 -21.18
N GLN A 121 10.08 39.87 -21.29
CA GLN A 121 10.84 39.11 -22.30
C GLN A 121 12.36 39.36 -22.29
N GLU A 122 12.96 39.39 -21.10
CA GLU A 122 14.42 39.39 -20.93
C GLU A 122 15.03 38.07 -21.43
N ILE A 123 16.03 38.15 -22.33
CA ILE A 123 16.74 36.99 -22.89
C ILE A 123 18.21 36.86 -22.47
N ASP A 124 18.76 37.84 -21.76
CA ASP A 124 20.15 37.88 -21.27
C ASP A 124 20.20 38.11 -19.74
N LEU A 125 19.31 37.45 -19.00
CA LEU A 125 19.33 37.46 -17.54
C LEU A 125 20.51 36.64 -17.02
N LYS A 126 21.65 37.28 -16.79
CA LYS A 126 22.88 36.67 -16.23
C LYS A 126 23.37 37.41 -14.99
N ASN A 127 24.13 36.75 -14.14
CA ASN A 127 24.72 37.38 -12.95
C ASN A 127 25.64 38.54 -13.40
N GLY A 128 25.43 39.73 -12.83
CA GLY A 128 26.04 40.98 -13.31
C GLY A 128 25.11 41.86 -14.13
N ASN A 129 24.12 41.30 -14.84
CA ASN A 129 22.93 42.05 -15.31
C ASN A 129 21.85 42.14 -14.21
N ILE A 130 21.96 41.27 -13.20
CA ILE A 130 21.18 41.22 -11.95
C ILE A 130 22.14 40.98 -10.76
N GLY A 131 21.82 41.55 -9.60
CA GLY A 131 22.62 41.53 -8.37
C GLY A 131 21.80 41.87 -7.13
N VAL A 132 22.43 42.30 -6.03
CA VAL A 132 21.77 42.80 -4.81
C VAL A 132 22.38 44.10 -4.28
N ASP A 133 21.58 44.93 -3.62
CA ASP A 133 22.02 46.14 -2.89
C ASP A 133 22.65 45.82 -1.52
N GLU A 134 23.13 46.83 -0.79
CA GLU A 134 23.63 46.67 0.58
C GLU A 134 22.68 45.91 1.52
N ASN A 135 21.36 46.07 1.34
CA ASN A 135 20.29 45.47 2.15
C ASN A 135 19.92 44.03 1.73
N ASN A 136 20.66 43.42 0.79
CA ASN A 136 20.35 42.11 0.17
C ASN A 136 19.04 42.08 -0.63
N ARG A 137 18.53 43.23 -1.10
CA ARG A 137 17.39 43.29 -2.02
C ARG A 137 17.88 43.13 -3.46
N VAL A 138 17.15 42.39 -4.29
CA VAL A 138 17.54 42.10 -5.68
C VAL A 138 17.36 43.31 -6.59
N ILE A 139 18.36 43.52 -7.45
CA ILE A 139 18.52 44.68 -8.33
C ILE A 139 18.78 44.23 -9.76
N LYS A 140 18.03 44.74 -10.74
CA LYS A 140 18.34 44.68 -12.18
C LYS A 140 19.08 45.97 -12.56
N ILE A 141 20.11 45.88 -13.42
CA ILE A 141 20.88 47.07 -13.85
C ILE A 141 21.15 47.16 -15.36
N ASP A 142 20.75 46.13 -16.13
CA ASP A 142 20.82 46.11 -17.59
C ASP A 142 19.43 45.75 -18.13
N GLY A 143 19.02 46.31 -19.27
CA GLY A 143 17.73 45.99 -19.90
C GLY A 143 17.74 46.09 -21.42
N ASP A 144 18.92 46.05 -22.07
CA ASP A 144 18.99 46.19 -23.54
C ASP A 144 18.53 44.94 -24.31
N GLN A 145 18.40 43.79 -23.63
CA GLN A 145 17.84 42.53 -24.15
C GLN A 145 16.44 42.20 -23.59
N CYS A 146 15.72 43.20 -23.07
CA CYS A 146 14.30 43.06 -22.78
C CYS A 146 13.45 43.13 -24.08
N LEU A 147 12.13 43.11 -23.88
CA LEU A 147 11.02 43.22 -24.84
C LEU A 147 11.35 42.58 -26.20
N ALA A 148 11.92 41.38 -26.18
CA ALA A 148 12.66 40.81 -27.31
C ALA A 148 11.83 40.68 -28.60
N SER A 149 10.50 40.48 -28.49
CA SER A 149 9.60 40.50 -29.66
C SER A 149 9.53 41.87 -30.34
N VAL A 150 9.65 42.96 -29.59
CA VAL A 150 9.69 44.35 -30.08
C VAL A 150 11.03 44.62 -30.80
N LEU A 151 12.13 44.06 -30.28
CA LEU A 151 13.42 43.99 -31.00
C LEU A 151 13.37 43.03 -32.22
N GLY A 152 12.25 42.35 -32.43
CA GLY A 152 11.98 41.52 -33.59
C GLY A 152 12.58 40.12 -33.54
N VAL A 153 12.93 39.63 -32.34
CA VAL A 153 13.23 38.22 -32.04
C VAL A 153 11.95 37.39 -32.23
N LYS A 154 12.06 36.19 -32.80
CA LYS A 154 10.92 35.34 -33.18
C LYS A 154 10.98 33.98 -32.48
N GLU A 155 10.88 34.03 -31.16
CA GLU A 155 10.97 32.86 -30.27
C GLU A 155 9.75 32.81 -29.32
N THR A 156 9.61 31.75 -28.53
CA THR A 156 8.45 31.52 -27.64
C THR A 156 8.60 32.23 -26.30
N PHE A 157 7.67 33.11 -25.96
CA PHE A 157 7.71 33.97 -24.76
C PHE A 157 6.42 33.92 -23.93
N ASP A 158 5.63 32.86 -24.08
CA ASP A 158 4.25 32.80 -23.59
C ASP A 158 4.21 32.63 -22.06
N LEU A 159 3.47 33.49 -21.37
CA LEU A 159 3.33 33.48 -19.91
C LEU A 159 2.32 32.42 -19.45
N THR A 160 2.45 31.19 -19.94
CA THR A 160 1.51 30.11 -19.67
C THR A 160 1.45 29.76 -18.17
N PRO A 161 0.36 29.14 -17.68
CA PRO A 161 0.25 28.72 -16.28
C PRO A 161 1.40 27.82 -15.82
N LYS A 162 1.93 26.99 -16.74
CA LYS A 162 3.13 26.16 -16.56
C LYS A 162 4.39 27.01 -16.43
N VAL A 163 4.63 27.97 -17.33
CA VAL A 163 5.78 28.89 -17.25
C VAL A 163 5.81 29.65 -15.92
N ILE A 164 4.66 30.11 -15.43
CA ILE A 164 4.52 30.78 -14.12
C ILE A 164 4.81 29.80 -12.96
N ALA A 165 4.25 28.58 -13.00
CA ALA A 165 4.47 27.55 -12.00
C ALA A 165 5.93 27.06 -11.93
N GLU A 166 6.64 27.07 -13.06
CA GLU A 166 8.01 26.58 -13.19
C GLU A 166 9.09 27.63 -12.89
N LEU A 167 8.74 28.91 -12.68
CA LEU A 167 9.70 29.94 -12.24
C LEU A 167 10.49 29.46 -10.99
N PRO A 168 11.80 29.76 -10.86
CA PRO A 168 12.62 30.55 -11.78
C PRO A 168 13.17 29.76 -12.98
N TYR A 169 12.63 28.58 -13.31
CA TYR A 169 13.17 27.67 -14.34
C TYR A 169 12.15 27.32 -15.44
N PRO A 170 11.53 28.29 -16.13
CA PRO A 170 10.46 28.03 -17.10
C PRO A 170 10.98 27.25 -18.32
N HIS A 171 10.40 26.08 -18.63
CA HIS A 171 10.90 25.25 -19.75
C HIS A 171 10.47 25.79 -21.11
N ASP A 172 9.21 26.22 -21.26
CA ASP A 172 8.62 26.61 -22.55
C ASP A 172 8.80 28.11 -22.86
N PHE A 173 9.87 28.72 -22.34
CA PHE A 173 10.21 30.14 -22.47
C PHE A 173 11.64 30.28 -23.02
N TYR A 174 11.83 31.15 -24.00
CA TYR A 174 13.13 31.38 -24.63
C TYR A 174 13.96 32.41 -23.85
N ALA A 175 15.22 32.07 -23.58
CA ALA A 175 16.28 32.99 -23.16
C ALA A 175 17.63 32.44 -23.62
N SER A 176 18.57 33.32 -23.95
CA SER A 176 19.96 32.96 -24.29
C SER A 176 20.80 32.73 -23.03
N HIS A 177 20.63 33.58 -22.02
CA HIS A 177 21.12 33.38 -20.66
C HIS A 177 19.97 33.57 -19.66
N TRP A 178 19.85 32.65 -18.71
CA TRP A 178 18.86 32.75 -17.64
C TRP A 178 19.42 32.25 -16.31
N LEU A 179 19.83 33.17 -15.44
CA LEU A 179 20.58 32.90 -14.20
C LEU A 179 21.88 32.10 -14.45
N ASP A 180 22.57 32.44 -15.54
CA ASP A 180 23.77 31.78 -16.08
C ASP A 180 23.54 30.33 -16.57
N LEU A 181 22.27 29.89 -16.69
CA LEU A 181 21.89 28.71 -17.44
C LEU A 181 21.83 29.08 -18.93
N ILE A 182 22.56 28.34 -19.76
CA ILE A 182 22.61 28.51 -21.22
C ILE A 182 21.92 27.34 -21.89
N ARG A 183 20.86 27.61 -22.65
CA ARG A 183 20.20 26.64 -23.52
C ARG A 183 20.76 26.77 -24.94
N TYR A 184 21.29 25.69 -25.49
CA TYR A 184 21.72 25.65 -26.89
C TYR A 184 21.05 24.49 -27.61
N LYS A 185 20.58 24.76 -28.82
CA LYS A 185 19.99 23.72 -29.68
C LYS A 185 21.12 22.87 -30.26
N ASP A 186 21.17 21.59 -29.90
CA ASP A 186 22.05 20.64 -30.55
C ASP A 186 21.67 20.55 -32.03
N LYS A 187 22.65 20.76 -32.89
CA LYS A 187 22.49 20.80 -34.34
C LYS A 187 22.25 19.42 -34.96
N ASN A 188 22.51 18.34 -34.20
CA ASN A 188 22.36 16.96 -34.65
C ASN A 188 21.01 16.35 -34.24
N THR A 189 20.60 16.53 -32.97
CA THR A 189 19.31 16.01 -32.46
C THR A 189 18.15 17.00 -32.55
N GLY A 190 18.43 18.30 -32.67
CA GLY A 190 17.42 19.37 -32.62
C GLY A 190 16.87 19.66 -31.22
N LEU A 191 17.33 18.94 -30.19
CA LEU A 191 16.96 19.13 -28.80
C LEU A 191 17.73 20.30 -28.17
N TYR A 192 17.22 20.86 -27.07
CA TYR A 192 17.95 21.85 -26.27
C TYR A 192 18.78 21.16 -25.19
N ASP A 193 20.09 21.31 -25.27
CA ASP A 193 21.04 20.92 -24.23
C ASP A 193 21.35 22.13 -23.32
N THR A 194 21.74 21.87 -22.07
CA THR A 194 21.73 22.86 -20.98
C THR A 194 23.07 22.91 -20.25
N LEU A 195 23.82 24.00 -20.46
CA LEU A 195 25.03 24.31 -19.68
C LEU A 195 24.68 25.15 -18.47
N PHE A 196 24.88 24.60 -17.27
CA PHE A 196 24.83 25.34 -16.01
C PHE A 196 26.19 25.99 -15.75
N ARG A 197 26.22 27.30 -15.45
CA ARG A 197 27.44 28.03 -15.06
C ARG A 197 27.41 28.64 -13.65
N SER A 198 26.26 28.62 -12.98
CA SER A 198 26.08 29.10 -11.61
C SER A 198 25.41 28.06 -10.72
N GLY A 199 25.53 28.25 -9.40
CA GLY A 199 24.74 27.62 -8.34
C GLY A 199 23.59 28.49 -7.84
N ILE A 200 23.25 29.58 -8.56
CA ILE A 200 21.99 30.32 -8.39
C ILE A 200 20.82 29.41 -8.81
N VAL A 201 21.06 28.58 -9.83
CA VAL A 201 20.23 27.43 -10.19
C VAL A 201 20.77 26.19 -9.47
N PRO A 202 20.06 25.60 -8.49
CA PRO A 202 20.45 24.33 -7.92
C PRO A 202 20.10 23.18 -8.88
N ASN A 203 20.79 22.05 -8.74
CA ASN A 203 20.40 20.82 -9.45
C ASN A 203 19.01 20.33 -8.99
N GLU A 204 18.67 20.56 -7.72
CA GLU A 204 17.38 20.26 -7.10
C GLU A 204 16.37 21.41 -7.33
N ARG A 205 15.90 21.54 -8.58
CA ARG A 205 15.07 22.65 -9.06
C ARG A 205 13.78 22.89 -8.27
N ASP A 206 13.22 21.86 -7.65
CA ASP A 206 11.92 21.95 -6.96
C ASP A 206 11.98 22.66 -5.59
N SER A 207 13.15 22.80 -4.97
CA SER A 207 13.28 23.47 -3.66
C SER A 207 12.95 24.96 -3.73
N MET A 208 13.52 25.68 -4.70
CA MET A 208 13.25 27.11 -4.91
C MET A 208 11.89 27.34 -5.59
N LYS A 209 11.54 26.50 -6.57
CA LYS A 209 10.24 26.58 -7.27
C LYS A 209 9.06 26.57 -6.30
N ASN A 210 9.11 25.73 -5.26
CA ASN A 210 8.05 25.55 -4.28
C ASN A 210 8.30 26.32 -2.96
N SER A 211 9.29 27.22 -2.91
CA SER A 211 9.54 28.06 -1.73
C SER A 211 8.42 29.06 -1.49
N ASN A 212 7.87 29.10 -0.27
CA ASN A 212 6.79 30.00 0.11
C ASN A 212 7.16 31.48 -0.11
N LEU A 213 8.39 31.88 0.26
CA LEU A 213 8.85 33.27 0.11
C LEU A 213 8.99 33.63 -1.38
N PHE A 214 9.63 32.77 -2.17
CA PHE A 214 9.78 32.99 -3.60
C PHE A 214 8.42 33.05 -4.30
N ARG A 215 7.47 32.21 -3.89
CA ARG A 215 6.08 32.25 -4.40
C ARG A 215 5.37 33.54 -4.01
N ALA A 216 5.46 33.98 -2.76
CA ALA A 216 4.87 35.25 -2.33
C ALA A 216 5.41 36.43 -3.16
N GLU A 217 6.72 36.47 -3.41
CA GLU A 217 7.33 37.51 -4.26
C GLU A 217 6.89 37.44 -5.73
N VAL A 218 6.77 36.24 -6.31
CA VAL A 218 6.23 36.05 -7.67
C VAL A 218 4.74 36.48 -7.71
N ASN A 219 3.95 36.11 -6.71
CA ASN A 219 2.52 36.45 -6.61
C ASN A 219 2.31 37.96 -6.45
N GLN A 220 3.09 38.62 -5.59
CA GLN A 220 3.05 40.07 -5.40
C GLN A 220 3.37 40.81 -6.71
N ALA A 221 4.38 40.39 -7.46
CA ALA A 221 4.68 41.00 -8.76
C ALA A 221 3.60 40.70 -9.82
N MET A 222 2.95 39.52 -9.80
CA MET A 222 1.82 39.22 -10.69
C MET A 222 0.65 40.15 -10.42
N LEU A 223 0.29 40.31 -9.13
CA LEU A 223 -0.76 41.24 -8.71
C LEU A 223 -0.45 42.66 -9.19
N LYS A 224 0.74 43.20 -8.86
CA LYS A 224 1.15 44.55 -9.27
C LYS A 224 1.04 44.76 -10.79
N ILE A 225 1.51 43.81 -11.61
CA ILE A 225 1.39 43.91 -13.07
C ILE A 225 -0.08 43.88 -13.50
N CYS A 226 -0.88 42.91 -13.03
CA CYS A 226 -2.29 42.77 -13.40
C CYS A 226 -3.14 43.99 -12.99
N LEU A 227 -2.81 44.67 -11.89
CA LEU A 227 -3.51 45.86 -11.41
C LEU A 227 -3.25 47.12 -12.27
N LEU A 228 -2.26 47.16 -13.16
CA LEU A 228 -1.94 48.35 -13.97
C LEU A 228 -3.09 48.74 -14.92
N PRO A 229 -3.75 49.91 -14.75
CA PRO A 229 -4.81 50.36 -15.66
C PRO A 229 -4.27 50.71 -17.06
N ASP A 230 -5.13 50.57 -18.07
CA ASP A 230 -4.82 50.89 -19.46
C ASP A 230 -4.27 52.31 -19.66
N GLU A 231 -4.91 53.31 -19.05
CA GLU A 231 -4.46 54.70 -19.13
C GLU A 231 -3.09 54.91 -18.45
N TYR A 232 -2.82 54.21 -17.34
CA TYR A 232 -1.52 54.31 -16.68
C TYR A 232 -0.42 53.74 -17.57
N ILE A 233 -0.65 52.61 -18.23
CA ILE A 233 0.30 52.02 -19.19
C ILE A 233 0.54 52.98 -20.36
N GLU A 234 -0.51 53.58 -20.92
CA GLU A 234 -0.40 54.60 -21.97
C GLU A 234 0.45 55.80 -21.53
N LYS A 235 0.13 56.45 -20.40
CA LYS A 235 0.90 57.61 -19.92
C LYS A 235 2.32 57.22 -19.53
N PHE A 236 2.54 56.03 -18.97
CA PHE A 236 3.86 55.52 -18.62
C PHE A 236 4.73 55.42 -19.88
N VAL A 237 4.27 54.74 -20.94
CA VAL A 237 5.04 54.62 -22.20
C VAL A 237 5.24 56.00 -22.86
N ALA A 238 4.21 56.83 -22.94
CA ALA A 238 4.27 58.20 -23.49
C ALA A 238 5.17 59.17 -22.69
N THR A 239 5.62 58.78 -21.50
CA THR A 239 6.61 59.52 -20.71
C THR A 239 8.05 59.18 -21.11
N TYR A 240 8.29 58.03 -21.76
CA TYR A 240 9.63 57.58 -22.16
C TYR A 240 9.81 57.43 -23.68
N MET A 241 8.74 57.43 -24.48
CA MET A 241 8.78 57.43 -25.96
C MET A 241 8.48 58.81 -26.56
N LEU A 242 8.99 59.08 -27.77
CA LEU A 242 8.43 60.14 -28.61
C LEU A 242 7.12 59.66 -29.27
N PRO A 243 6.14 60.56 -29.49
CA PRO A 243 4.90 60.22 -30.18
C PRO A 243 5.11 59.75 -31.63
N ASP A 244 4.19 58.90 -32.08
CA ASP A 244 4.17 58.32 -33.42
C ASP A 244 4.32 59.38 -34.52
N GLY A 245 5.18 59.08 -35.52
CA GLY A 245 5.48 59.98 -36.63
C GLY A 245 6.61 61.00 -36.38
N GLN A 246 7.23 61.04 -35.19
CA GLN A 246 8.46 61.80 -34.96
C GLN A 246 9.71 60.92 -35.19
N GLU A 247 10.44 61.15 -36.29
CA GLU A 247 11.63 60.37 -36.64
C GLU A 247 12.83 60.63 -35.70
N TYR A 248 13.44 59.56 -35.18
CA TYR A 248 14.69 59.55 -34.39
C TYR A 248 15.97 59.81 -35.24
N VAL A 249 15.92 60.73 -36.21
CA VAL A 249 16.94 61.02 -37.26
C VAL A 249 16.95 60.01 -38.43
N LYS A 250 17.04 60.55 -39.65
CA LYS A 250 16.68 59.88 -40.92
C LYS A 250 17.61 58.78 -41.49
N ASN A 251 18.77 58.51 -40.88
CA ASN A 251 19.90 57.95 -41.64
C ASN A 251 20.51 56.63 -41.15
N ILE A 252 20.08 56.03 -40.03
CA ILE A 252 20.67 54.77 -39.54
C ILE A 252 20.01 53.56 -40.23
N LYS A 253 20.57 53.15 -41.37
CA LYS A 253 20.19 51.89 -42.03
C LYS A 253 20.84 50.68 -41.35
N TRP A 254 20.22 50.17 -40.29
CA TRP A 254 20.53 48.80 -39.85
C TRP A 254 20.04 47.77 -40.87
N LYS A 255 20.50 46.52 -40.75
CA LYS A 255 20.45 45.52 -41.83
C LYS A 255 19.04 44.95 -42.11
N GLY A 256 18.26 45.66 -42.92
CA GLY A 256 17.22 45.04 -43.77
C GLY A 256 15.82 44.88 -43.16
N LYS A 257 15.47 45.60 -42.09
CA LYS A 257 14.08 45.87 -41.71
C LYS A 257 13.82 47.38 -41.77
N ILE A 258 12.60 47.74 -42.17
CA ILE A 258 12.06 49.10 -42.08
C ILE A 258 10.83 49.00 -41.17
N GLY A 259 10.74 49.92 -40.21
CA GLY A 259 9.70 49.98 -39.19
C GLY A 259 10.31 50.57 -37.93
N GLY A 260 10.19 51.90 -37.77
CA GLY A 260 10.58 52.56 -36.52
C GLY A 260 9.64 52.14 -35.39
N ILE A 261 10.15 52.06 -34.17
CA ILE A 261 9.39 51.47 -33.07
C ILE A 261 8.44 52.51 -32.47
N GLU A 262 7.25 52.62 -33.06
CA GLU A 262 6.14 53.49 -32.63
C GLU A 262 5.77 53.26 -31.15
N GLU A 263 5.38 54.33 -30.45
CA GLU A 263 4.96 54.37 -29.04
C GLU A 263 3.88 53.31 -28.78
N ARG A 264 2.94 53.23 -29.72
CA ARG A 264 1.85 52.27 -29.73
C ARG A 264 2.29 50.81 -29.60
N ASN A 265 3.41 50.42 -30.22
CA ASN A 265 3.87 49.02 -30.15
C ASN A 265 4.23 48.61 -28.72
N TYR A 266 4.79 49.53 -27.92
CA TYR A 266 5.10 49.29 -26.51
C TYR A 266 3.83 49.24 -25.65
N VAL A 267 2.87 50.15 -25.90
CA VAL A 267 1.57 50.15 -25.20
C VAL A 267 0.81 48.85 -25.46
N ASP A 268 0.58 48.51 -26.74
CA ASP A 268 -0.21 47.34 -27.14
C ASP A 268 0.49 46.03 -26.66
N PHE A 269 1.82 45.97 -26.65
CA PHE A 269 2.60 44.85 -26.10
C PHE A 269 2.42 44.69 -24.58
N ILE A 270 2.57 45.77 -23.79
CA ILE A 270 2.50 45.70 -22.32
C ILE A 270 1.07 45.34 -21.88
N LYS A 271 0.05 45.97 -22.48
CA LYS A 271 -1.37 45.61 -22.24
C LYS A 271 -1.65 44.15 -22.57
N HIS A 272 -1.31 43.71 -23.77
CA HIS A 272 -1.56 42.32 -24.19
C HIS A 272 -0.88 41.30 -23.27
N ARG A 273 0.37 41.55 -22.84
CA ARG A 273 1.07 40.64 -21.91
C ARG A 273 0.52 40.70 -20.49
N ARG A 274 0.00 41.84 -20.01
CA ARG A 274 -0.73 41.94 -18.73
C ARG A 274 -1.97 41.06 -18.77
N ASP A 275 -2.72 41.09 -19.86
CA ASP A 275 -3.98 40.36 -19.99
C ASP A 275 -3.73 38.84 -20.11
N VAL A 276 -2.73 38.44 -20.91
CA VAL A 276 -2.27 37.03 -20.98
C VAL A 276 -1.71 36.53 -19.65
N LEU A 277 -1.01 37.38 -18.88
CA LEU A 277 -0.56 37.06 -17.52
C LEU A 277 -1.76 36.87 -16.58
N MET A 278 -2.75 37.76 -16.60
CA MET A 278 -3.95 37.67 -15.78
C MET A 278 -4.73 36.37 -16.04
N GLU A 279 -4.99 36.06 -17.32
CA GLU A 279 -5.63 34.80 -17.72
C GLU A 279 -4.87 33.55 -17.27
N SER A 280 -3.54 33.62 -17.15
CA SER A 280 -2.68 32.47 -16.87
C SER A 280 -2.37 32.33 -15.37
N ALA A 281 -2.32 33.44 -14.64
CA ALA A 281 -2.15 33.47 -13.19
C ALA A 281 -3.41 32.98 -12.47
N LEU A 282 -4.62 33.28 -13.00
CA LEU A 282 -5.89 32.71 -12.51
C LEU A 282 -6.04 31.19 -12.76
N LYS A 283 -5.04 30.55 -13.38
CA LYS A 283 -4.92 29.09 -13.55
C LYS A 283 -3.77 28.51 -12.71
N ASN A 284 -3.22 29.28 -11.77
CA ASN A 284 -2.08 28.90 -10.93
C ASN A 284 -2.47 28.89 -9.45
N GLU A 285 -2.40 27.72 -8.79
CA GLU A 285 -2.86 27.54 -7.40
C GLU A 285 -2.18 28.50 -6.41
N SER A 286 -0.89 28.79 -6.61
CA SER A 286 -0.15 29.72 -5.75
C SER A 286 -0.75 31.13 -5.76
N PHE A 287 -1.15 31.61 -6.94
CA PHE A 287 -1.74 32.94 -7.08
C PHE A 287 -3.21 32.98 -6.67
N ILE A 288 -3.97 31.91 -6.94
CA ILE A 288 -5.36 31.76 -6.46
C ILE A 288 -5.39 31.83 -4.93
N ASN A 289 -4.55 31.05 -4.25
CA ASN A 289 -4.47 31.04 -2.78
C ASN A 289 -4.05 32.41 -2.21
N TYR A 290 -3.09 33.09 -2.85
CA TYR A 290 -2.64 34.44 -2.45
C TYR A 290 -3.71 35.51 -2.69
N LEU A 291 -4.39 35.51 -3.84
CA LEU A 291 -5.49 36.45 -4.14
C LEU A 291 -6.64 36.34 -3.14
N LEU A 292 -6.92 35.13 -2.65
CA LEU A 292 -7.89 34.95 -1.57
C LEU A 292 -7.36 35.54 -0.24
N GLY A 293 -6.07 35.38 0.07
CA GLY A 293 -5.46 35.89 1.30
C GLY A 293 -5.56 37.41 1.53
N SER A 294 -5.38 37.85 2.78
CA SER A 294 -5.35 39.28 3.13
C SER A 294 -4.14 40.01 2.54
N GLU A 295 -3.02 39.29 2.40
CA GLU A 295 -1.76 39.74 1.80
C GLU A 295 -1.98 40.46 0.46
N ALA A 296 -2.78 39.88 -0.44
CA ALA A 296 -3.10 40.49 -1.74
C ALA A 296 -3.93 41.79 -1.64
N GLN A 297 -4.69 41.98 -0.56
CA GLN A 297 -5.39 43.25 -0.32
C GLN A 297 -4.44 44.33 0.20
N GLU A 298 -3.53 43.95 1.10
CA GLU A 298 -2.52 44.83 1.70
C GLU A 298 -1.50 45.29 0.66
N ASP A 299 -1.00 44.36 -0.16
CA ASP A 299 -0.12 44.63 -1.31
C ASP A 299 -0.78 45.51 -2.37
N ALA A 300 -2.06 45.30 -2.69
CA ALA A 300 -2.78 46.14 -3.64
C ALA A 300 -2.95 47.58 -3.13
N ILE A 301 -3.26 47.77 -1.84
CA ILE A 301 -3.34 49.10 -1.22
C ILE A 301 -1.96 49.78 -1.28
N SER A 302 -0.91 49.08 -0.85
CA SER A 302 0.47 49.58 -0.92
C SER A 302 0.90 49.93 -2.35
N PHE A 303 0.40 49.20 -3.35
CA PHE A 303 0.71 49.44 -4.76
C PHE A 303 -0.07 50.62 -5.36
N ILE A 304 -1.32 50.86 -4.95
CA ILE A 304 -2.07 52.09 -5.29
C ILE A 304 -1.30 53.32 -4.80
N GLU A 305 -0.80 53.27 -3.56
CA GLU A 305 0.02 54.36 -3.01
C GLU A 305 1.34 54.51 -3.77
N HIS A 306 2.02 53.41 -4.09
CA HIS A 306 3.24 53.46 -4.91
C HIS A 306 2.98 54.07 -6.29
N ILE A 307 1.92 53.67 -7.00
CA ILE A 307 1.53 54.20 -8.31
C ILE A 307 1.26 55.71 -8.26
N ARG A 308 0.55 56.18 -7.22
CA ARG A 308 0.26 57.59 -6.97
C ARG A 308 1.52 58.40 -6.68
N ASP A 309 2.48 57.81 -5.99
CA ASP A 309 3.68 58.49 -5.51
C ASP A 309 4.93 58.26 -6.41
N PHE A 310 4.82 57.39 -7.41
CA PHE A 310 5.82 57.16 -8.46
C PHE A 310 6.06 58.42 -9.29
N ARG A 311 7.34 58.74 -9.54
CA ARG A 311 7.75 59.89 -10.34
C ARG A 311 8.66 59.47 -11.49
N ALA A 312 8.47 60.13 -12.63
CA ALA A 312 9.17 59.93 -13.89
C ALA A 312 9.65 61.31 -14.38
N GLY A 313 10.97 61.50 -14.46
CA GLY A 313 11.56 62.83 -14.67
C GLY A 313 11.38 63.81 -13.50
N GLY A 314 10.81 63.35 -12.37
CA GLY A 314 10.36 64.18 -11.25
C GLY A 314 8.84 64.42 -11.22
N GLU A 315 8.13 64.18 -12.32
CA GLU A 315 6.69 64.41 -12.47
C GLU A 315 5.86 63.13 -12.22
N PRO A 316 4.58 63.23 -11.80
CA PRO A 316 3.67 62.08 -11.71
C PRO A 316 3.23 61.60 -13.10
N ILE A 317 3.01 60.29 -13.25
CA ILE A 317 2.51 59.69 -14.51
C ILE A 317 1.06 60.08 -14.82
N LEU A 318 0.22 60.19 -13.78
CA LEU A 318 -1.17 60.66 -13.88
C LEU A 318 -1.47 61.69 -12.79
N SER A 319 -2.21 62.74 -13.17
CA SER A 319 -2.64 63.83 -12.28
C SER A 319 -3.93 63.54 -11.52
N GLU A 320 -4.75 62.59 -11.99
CA GLU A 320 -6.08 62.28 -11.44
C GLU A 320 -6.06 60.94 -10.67
N SER A 321 -5.64 60.98 -9.41
CA SER A 321 -5.41 59.79 -8.59
C SER A 321 -6.69 58.98 -8.27
N GLN A 322 -7.87 59.59 -8.29
CA GLN A 322 -9.12 58.92 -7.91
C GLN A 322 -9.58 57.90 -8.97
N ALA A 323 -9.62 58.27 -10.26
CA ALA A 323 -10.03 57.36 -11.33
C ALA A 323 -9.10 56.13 -11.44
N VAL A 324 -7.79 56.33 -11.24
CA VAL A 324 -6.80 55.26 -11.13
C VAL A 324 -7.10 54.33 -9.95
N THR A 325 -7.40 54.90 -8.78
CA THR A 325 -7.75 54.13 -7.57
C THR A 325 -9.04 53.32 -7.76
N GLU A 326 -10.07 53.90 -8.38
CA GLU A 326 -11.34 53.22 -8.67
C GLU A 326 -11.15 52.09 -9.71
N SER A 327 -10.33 52.31 -10.74
CA SER A 327 -9.97 51.27 -11.72
C SER A 327 -9.23 50.10 -11.08
N ILE A 328 -8.20 50.35 -10.27
CA ILE A 328 -7.44 49.29 -9.57
C ILE A 328 -8.35 48.51 -8.60
N ASN A 329 -9.27 49.20 -7.91
CA ASN A 329 -10.25 48.56 -7.04
C ASN A 329 -11.30 47.70 -7.78
N SER A 330 -11.58 47.96 -9.06
CA SER A 330 -12.32 47.01 -9.90
C SER A 330 -11.46 45.79 -10.21
N VAL A 331 -10.25 45.98 -10.74
CA VAL A 331 -9.40 44.87 -11.21
C VAL A 331 -9.08 43.88 -10.07
N ILE A 332 -8.81 44.34 -8.85
CA ILE A 332 -8.59 43.41 -7.71
C ILE A 332 -9.86 42.61 -7.35
N LYS A 333 -11.04 43.22 -7.45
CA LYS A 333 -12.34 42.59 -7.20
C LYS A 333 -12.67 41.55 -8.28
N ASP A 334 -12.35 41.86 -9.53
CA ASP A 334 -12.50 40.96 -10.68
C ASP A 334 -11.52 39.76 -10.57
N LEU A 335 -10.25 40.01 -10.21
CA LEU A 335 -9.25 38.98 -9.91
C LEU A 335 -9.68 38.04 -8.77
N LYS A 336 -10.16 38.59 -7.64
CA LYS A 336 -10.65 37.80 -6.50
C LYS A 336 -11.89 36.97 -6.84
N THR A 337 -12.78 37.52 -7.66
CA THR A 337 -13.97 36.80 -8.16
C THR A 337 -13.52 35.64 -9.06
N GLY A 338 -12.62 35.88 -10.02
CA GLY A 338 -12.06 34.83 -10.87
C GLY A 338 -11.31 33.72 -10.10
N ALA A 339 -10.54 34.09 -9.08
CA ALA A 339 -9.84 33.15 -8.19
C ALA A 339 -10.82 32.28 -7.38
N THR A 340 -11.93 32.88 -6.92
CA THR A 340 -13.00 32.16 -6.19
C THR A 340 -13.67 31.12 -7.10
N LEU A 341 -14.00 31.48 -8.35
CA LEU A 341 -14.56 30.54 -9.33
C LEU A 341 -13.59 29.40 -9.67
N ALA A 342 -12.30 29.72 -9.88
CA ALA A 342 -11.27 28.71 -10.15
C ALA A 342 -11.11 27.72 -8.99
N SER A 343 -11.12 28.22 -7.74
CA SER A 343 -11.05 27.39 -6.53
C SER A 343 -12.27 26.48 -6.37
N LEU A 344 -13.49 26.99 -6.58
CA LEU A 344 -14.73 26.18 -6.55
C LEU A 344 -14.73 25.12 -7.66
N THR A 345 -14.23 25.45 -8.86
CA THR A 345 -14.14 24.51 -9.98
C THR A 345 -13.16 23.36 -9.67
N GLN A 346 -12.00 23.67 -9.11
CA GLN A 346 -11.02 22.65 -8.72
C GLN A 346 -11.52 21.78 -7.55
N LEU A 347 -12.23 22.37 -6.59
CA LEU A 347 -12.87 21.65 -5.48
C LEU A 347 -13.86 20.60 -6.01
N GLY A 348 -14.69 20.96 -6.99
CA GLY A 348 -15.59 20.03 -7.68
C GLY A 348 -14.86 18.85 -8.31
N LEU A 349 -13.82 19.12 -9.11
CA LEU A 349 -13.00 18.09 -9.74
C LEU A 349 -12.30 17.16 -8.74
N ASN A 350 -11.89 17.70 -7.58
CA ASN A 350 -11.28 16.92 -6.50
C ASN A 350 -12.30 15.99 -5.83
N LEU A 351 -13.54 16.46 -5.61
CA LEU A 351 -14.64 15.67 -5.06
C LEU A 351 -15.10 14.56 -6.03
N ASP A 352 -15.17 14.85 -7.33
CA ASP A 352 -15.46 13.86 -8.37
C ASP A 352 -14.36 12.78 -8.45
N SER A 353 -13.09 13.18 -8.34
CA SER A 353 -11.94 12.27 -8.31
C SER A 353 -11.97 11.34 -7.09
N LEU A 354 -12.35 11.86 -5.92
CA LEU A 354 -12.55 11.06 -4.70
C LEU A 354 -13.72 10.07 -4.86
N SER A 355 -14.81 10.49 -5.51
CA SER A 355 -15.99 9.65 -5.80
C SER A 355 -15.64 8.48 -6.72
N ILE A 356 -14.82 8.71 -7.75
CA ILE A 356 -14.27 7.65 -8.61
C ILE A 356 -13.37 6.69 -7.80
N ALA A 357 -12.50 7.22 -6.95
CA ALA A 357 -11.58 6.43 -6.15
C ALA A 357 -12.29 5.53 -5.12
N LEU A 358 -13.39 5.98 -4.51
CA LEU A 358 -14.18 5.18 -3.57
C LEU A 358 -14.93 4.03 -4.26
N ARG A 359 -15.60 4.28 -5.39
CA ARG A 359 -16.28 3.22 -6.17
C ARG A 359 -15.32 2.11 -6.59
N GLN A 360 -14.13 2.47 -7.00
CA GLN A 360 -13.10 1.50 -7.38
C GLN A 360 -12.52 0.74 -6.18
N GLN A 361 -12.61 1.27 -4.97
CA GLN A 361 -12.26 0.53 -3.74
C GLN A 361 -13.33 -0.52 -3.42
N GLU A 362 -14.62 -0.22 -3.63
CA GLU A 362 -15.70 -1.21 -3.44
C GLU A 362 -15.60 -2.38 -4.44
N GLU A 363 -15.20 -2.12 -5.69
CA GLU A 363 -14.91 -3.19 -6.66
C GLU A 363 -13.76 -4.11 -6.19
N ILE A 364 -12.67 -3.52 -5.69
CA ILE A 364 -11.52 -4.24 -5.12
C ILE A 364 -11.94 -5.05 -3.88
N ASP A 365 -12.71 -4.47 -2.97
CA ASP A 365 -13.19 -5.13 -1.76
C ASP A 365 -14.14 -6.29 -2.11
N THR A 366 -14.99 -6.13 -3.12
CA THR A 366 -15.87 -7.19 -3.65
C THR A 366 -15.07 -8.33 -4.27
N LYS A 367 -14.03 -8.03 -5.07
CA LYS A 367 -13.08 -9.02 -5.60
C LYS A 367 -12.41 -9.79 -4.44
N LEU A 368 -11.92 -9.09 -3.41
CA LEU A 368 -11.25 -9.70 -2.25
C LEU A 368 -12.18 -10.60 -1.43
N LEU A 369 -13.42 -10.18 -1.19
CA LEU A 369 -14.41 -10.96 -0.44
C LEU A 369 -14.80 -12.24 -1.20
N SER A 370 -14.88 -12.17 -2.54
CA SER A 370 -15.04 -13.35 -3.41
C SER A 370 -13.85 -14.32 -3.32
N LEU A 371 -12.61 -13.81 -3.34
CA LEU A 371 -11.41 -14.64 -3.19
C LEU A 371 -11.32 -15.29 -1.79
N GLY A 372 -11.67 -14.55 -0.73
CA GLY A 372 -11.79 -15.09 0.63
C GLY A 372 -12.80 -16.23 0.70
N GLY A 373 -13.98 -16.06 0.11
CA GLY A 373 -15.00 -17.10 0.02
C GLY A 373 -14.56 -18.36 -0.74
N LYS A 374 -13.67 -18.24 -1.73
CA LYS A 374 -13.04 -19.39 -2.40
C LYS A 374 -12.04 -20.12 -1.51
N VAL A 375 -11.23 -19.39 -0.73
CA VAL A 375 -10.32 -20.00 0.26
C VAL A 375 -11.13 -20.71 1.35
N ASP A 376 -12.20 -20.09 1.85
CA ASP A 376 -13.09 -20.70 2.84
C ASP A 376 -13.77 -21.97 2.31
N LEU A 377 -14.25 -21.97 1.06
CA LEU A 377 -14.81 -23.17 0.44
C LEU A 377 -13.77 -24.30 0.34
N LEU A 378 -12.52 -23.99 -0.03
CA LEU A 378 -11.46 -24.99 -0.11
C LEU A 378 -11.05 -25.52 1.28
N LEU A 379 -10.95 -24.65 2.29
CA LEU A 379 -10.72 -25.05 3.69
C LEU A 379 -11.82 -26.01 4.16
N ASN A 380 -13.10 -25.63 4.00
CA ASN A 380 -14.25 -26.47 4.35
C ASN A 380 -14.24 -27.82 3.60
N ASN A 381 -13.82 -27.86 2.33
CA ASN A 381 -13.75 -29.09 1.56
C ASN A 381 -12.61 -30.02 2.01
N ILE A 382 -11.49 -29.46 2.49
CA ILE A 382 -10.41 -30.25 3.11
C ILE A 382 -10.87 -30.76 4.50
N GLU A 383 -11.43 -29.89 5.34
CA GLU A 383 -11.93 -30.24 6.68
C GLU A 383 -13.06 -31.28 6.64
N GLN A 384 -14.03 -31.19 5.71
CA GLN A 384 -15.09 -32.20 5.62
C GLN A 384 -14.58 -33.58 5.17
N LEU A 385 -13.44 -33.65 4.47
CA LEU A 385 -12.76 -34.92 4.16
C LEU A 385 -12.01 -35.52 5.37
N GLU A 386 -11.92 -34.79 6.48
CA GLU A 386 -11.49 -35.28 7.80
C GLU A 386 -12.70 -35.55 8.72
N VAL A 387 -13.70 -34.67 8.74
CA VAL A 387 -14.84 -34.73 9.69
C VAL A 387 -15.84 -35.83 9.37
N VAL A 388 -16.14 -36.11 8.10
CA VAL A 388 -17.20 -37.08 7.72
C VAL A 388 -16.85 -38.53 8.10
N ASP A 389 -15.58 -38.86 8.31
CA ASP A 389 -15.12 -40.22 8.64
C ASP A 389 -14.01 -40.22 9.71
N GLN A 390 -14.09 -39.26 10.66
CA GLN A 390 -12.99 -38.86 11.56
C GLN A 390 -12.49 -39.98 12.49
N TYR A 391 -13.33 -40.97 12.80
CA TYR A 391 -12.89 -42.23 13.40
C TYR A 391 -12.42 -43.20 12.31
N THR A 392 -13.31 -43.63 11.42
CA THR A 392 -13.10 -44.78 10.55
C THR A 392 -11.90 -44.64 9.61
N LYS A 393 -11.59 -43.45 9.08
CA LYS A 393 -10.49 -43.25 8.12
C LYS A 393 -9.13 -43.15 8.80
N SER A 394 -8.98 -42.31 9.82
CA SER A 394 -7.74 -42.21 10.61
C SER A 394 -7.42 -43.53 11.31
N GLU A 395 -8.45 -44.23 11.81
CA GLU A 395 -8.30 -45.56 12.38
C GLU A 395 -7.99 -46.61 11.30
N LEU A 396 -8.52 -46.52 10.07
CA LEU A 396 -8.17 -47.40 8.94
C LEU A 396 -6.73 -47.18 8.45
N GLU A 397 -6.26 -45.94 8.37
CA GLU A 397 -4.86 -45.63 8.00
C GLU A 397 -3.89 -46.13 9.09
N LEU A 398 -4.16 -45.82 10.36
CA LEU A 398 -3.37 -46.31 11.48
C LEU A 398 -3.40 -47.85 11.55
N ASN A 399 -4.56 -48.48 11.36
CA ASN A 399 -4.68 -49.94 11.25
C ASN A 399 -3.95 -50.50 10.03
N THR A 400 -3.93 -49.82 8.88
CA THR A 400 -3.21 -50.28 7.68
C THR A 400 -1.70 -50.31 7.90
N ILE A 401 -1.19 -49.27 8.56
CA ILE A 401 0.22 -49.15 8.96
C ILE A 401 0.54 -50.16 10.06
N TYR A 402 -0.32 -50.31 11.08
CA TYR A 402 -0.16 -51.24 12.19
C TYR A 402 -0.20 -52.71 11.74
N ASN A 403 -1.21 -53.11 10.94
CA ASN A 403 -1.28 -54.45 10.36
C ASN A 403 -0.06 -54.76 9.48
N SER A 404 0.46 -53.76 8.74
CA SER A 404 1.68 -53.95 7.94
C SER A 404 2.93 -54.08 8.82
N TYR A 405 3.06 -53.29 9.90
CA TYR A 405 4.10 -53.46 10.92
C TYR A 405 4.08 -54.87 11.52
N VAL A 406 2.90 -55.37 11.90
CA VAL A 406 2.72 -56.74 12.44
C VAL A 406 3.13 -57.80 11.42
N GLN A 407 2.70 -57.69 10.15
CA GLN A 407 3.06 -58.65 9.11
C GLN A 407 4.56 -58.67 8.79
N LEU A 408 5.20 -57.50 8.74
CA LEU A 408 6.66 -57.39 8.55
C LEU A 408 7.42 -57.95 9.77
N LYS A 409 6.92 -57.71 10.99
CA LYS A 409 7.48 -58.27 12.24
C LYS A 409 7.27 -59.79 12.33
N LYS A 410 6.23 -60.37 11.72
CA LYS A 410 6.11 -61.82 11.51
C LYS A 410 7.16 -62.35 10.55
N GLN A 411 7.34 -61.71 9.38
CA GLN A 411 8.37 -62.08 8.39
C GLN A 411 9.80 -61.96 8.95
N GLN A 412 10.02 -61.07 9.91
CA GLN A 412 11.29 -60.92 10.65
C GLN A 412 11.60 -62.13 11.56
N ILE A 413 10.58 -62.79 12.14
CA ILE A 413 10.74 -63.77 13.23
C ILE A 413 10.47 -65.21 12.76
N LEU A 414 9.38 -65.43 12.02
CA LEU A 414 8.97 -66.76 11.54
C LEU A 414 9.73 -67.16 10.28
N PRO A 415 9.84 -68.46 9.94
CA PRO A 415 10.29 -68.89 8.61
C PRO A 415 9.48 -68.20 7.51
N LEU A 416 10.14 -67.81 6.42
CA LEU A 416 9.43 -67.38 5.20
C LEU A 416 8.77 -68.59 4.52
N SER A 417 8.00 -68.36 3.45
CA SER A 417 7.23 -69.41 2.79
C SER A 417 8.12 -70.59 2.33
N GLU A 418 7.56 -71.81 2.31
CA GLU A 418 8.31 -73.02 1.99
C GLU A 418 8.93 -72.99 0.57
N PRO A 419 9.97 -73.82 0.32
CA PRO A 419 10.57 -73.95 -1.00
C PRO A 419 9.52 -74.26 -2.08
N SER A 420 9.60 -73.57 -3.20
CA SER A 420 8.78 -73.89 -4.36
C SER A 420 9.31 -75.16 -5.03
N TYR A 421 8.52 -75.77 -5.91
CA TYR A 421 8.96 -76.92 -6.72
C TYR A 421 10.17 -76.62 -7.65
N ILE A 422 10.61 -75.35 -7.72
CA ILE A 422 11.77 -74.90 -8.51
C ILE A 422 13.06 -74.93 -7.66
N ASP A 423 12.97 -74.88 -6.32
CA ASP A 423 14.11 -74.85 -5.38
C ASP A 423 14.76 -76.25 -5.16
N LEU A 424 14.82 -77.08 -6.21
CA LEU A 424 15.27 -78.49 -6.14
C LEU A 424 16.79 -78.68 -6.02
N PHE A 425 17.59 -77.64 -6.25
CA PHE A 425 19.05 -77.70 -6.14
C PHE A 425 19.56 -77.15 -4.79
N GLN A 426 20.53 -77.85 -4.19
CA GLN A 426 21.11 -77.47 -2.88
C GLN A 426 21.78 -76.08 -2.90
N SER A 427 22.28 -75.65 -4.06
CA SER A 427 22.80 -74.30 -4.31
C SER A 427 21.74 -73.22 -4.06
N ASP A 428 20.54 -73.42 -4.60
CA ASP A 428 19.47 -72.42 -4.57
C ASP A 428 18.78 -72.38 -3.21
N GLN A 429 18.62 -73.52 -2.53
CA GLN A 429 18.17 -73.54 -1.13
C GLN A 429 19.15 -72.81 -0.20
N THR A 430 20.46 -72.97 -0.42
CA THR A 430 21.49 -72.26 0.35
C THR A 430 21.45 -70.75 0.05
N ARG A 431 21.29 -70.36 -1.22
CA ARG A 431 21.14 -68.96 -1.63
C ARG A 431 19.86 -68.32 -1.08
N ARG A 432 18.73 -69.04 -1.09
CA ARG A 432 17.44 -68.60 -0.55
C ARG A 432 17.51 -68.37 0.97
N ARG A 433 18.16 -69.28 1.72
CA ARG A 433 18.42 -69.10 3.16
C ARG A 433 19.31 -67.89 3.45
N SER A 434 20.38 -67.70 2.69
CA SER A 434 21.23 -66.50 2.84
C SER A 434 20.45 -65.20 2.56
N ASN A 435 19.64 -65.19 1.49
CA ASN A 435 18.77 -64.07 1.15
C ASN A 435 17.71 -63.79 2.24
N GLU A 436 17.11 -64.83 2.82
CA GLU A 436 16.17 -64.73 3.96
C GLU A 436 16.83 -64.11 5.20
N VAL A 437 18.07 -64.53 5.53
CA VAL A 437 18.80 -63.96 6.68
C VAL A 437 19.09 -62.47 6.48
N VAL A 438 19.59 -62.07 5.31
CA VAL A 438 19.85 -60.64 5.03
C VAL A 438 18.55 -59.82 5.02
N PHE A 439 17.45 -60.37 4.48
CA PHE A 439 16.15 -59.71 4.52
C PHE A 439 15.62 -59.53 5.95
N LYS A 440 15.74 -60.54 6.81
CA LYS A 440 15.33 -60.46 8.22
C LYS A 440 16.15 -59.45 9.02
N ILE A 441 17.44 -59.31 8.72
CA ILE A 441 18.30 -58.26 9.29
C ILE A 441 17.83 -56.87 8.81
N PHE A 442 17.62 -56.69 7.50
CA PHE A 442 17.11 -55.43 6.93
C PHE A 442 15.74 -55.03 7.50
N LEU A 443 14.81 -55.98 7.67
CA LEU A 443 13.53 -55.74 8.34
C LEU A 443 13.74 -55.25 9.78
N LYS A 444 14.57 -55.96 10.56
CA LYS A 444 14.87 -55.64 11.96
C LYS A 444 15.50 -54.26 12.14
N GLU A 445 16.41 -53.87 11.26
CA GLU A 445 17.30 -52.71 11.45
C GLU A 445 16.86 -51.46 10.67
N SER A 446 16.16 -51.63 9.53
CA SER A 446 15.80 -50.52 8.63
C SER A 446 14.30 -50.30 8.42
N VAL A 447 13.45 -51.30 8.67
CA VAL A 447 11.99 -51.20 8.40
C VAL A 447 11.16 -51.14 9.67
N THR A 448 11.28 -52.15 10.55
CA THR A 448 10.55 -52.26 11.82
C THR A 448 10.75 -51.04 12.73
N PRO A 449 11.95 -50.44 12.87
CA PRO A 449 12.15 -49.25 13.71
C PRO A 449 11.43 -48.01 13.17
N VAL A 450 11.51 -47.75 11.86
CA VAL A 450 10.87 -46.59 11.21
C VAL A 450 9.35 -46.69 11.35
N LEU A 451 8.76 -47.85 11.04
CA LEU A 451 7.33 -48.07 11.21
C LEU A 451 6.88 -47.93 12.68
N GLY A 452 7.68 -48.40 13.64
CA GLY A 452 7.41 -48.19 15.07
C GLY A 452 7.36 -46.72 15.46
N LYS A 453 8.33 -45.91 15.00
CA LYS A 453 8.31 -44.46 15.21
C LYS A 453 7.11 -43.79 14.52
N CYS A 454 6.77 -44.18 13.30
CA CYS A 454 5.63 -43.63 12.55
C CYS A 454 4.29 -43.87 13.28
N ILE A 455 4.07 -45.07 13.84
CA ILE A 455 2.86 -45.37 14.61
C ILE A 455 2.75 -44.45 15.83
N VAL A 456 3.84 -44.25 16.59
CA VAL A 456 3.87 -43.36 17.76
C VAL A 456 3.65 -41.89 17.36
N ALA A 457 4.21 -41.44 16.24
CA ALA A 457 4.04 -40.08 15.76
C ALA A 457 2.61 -39.81 15.26
N LEU A 458 2.00 -40.76 14.54
CA LEU A 458 0.57 -40.69 14.14
C LEU A 458 -0.36 -40.67 15.36
N GLN A 459 -0.14 -41.54 16.35
CA GLN A 459 -0.93 -41.59 17.59
C GLN A 459 -0.87 -40.28 18.41
N LYS A 460 0.17 -39.48 18.23
CA LYS A 460 0.35 -38.16 18.89
C LYS A 460 -0.01 -36.97 17.99
N ASN A 461 -0.48 -37.23 16.77
CA ASN A 461 -0.61 -36.26 15.66
C ASN A 461 0.62 -35.34 15.47
N ASN A 462 1.84 -35.87 15.69
CA ASN A 462 3.07 -35.09 15.63
C ASN A 462 3.59 -34.98 14.19
N LEU A 463 3.11 -33.96 13.48
CA LEU A 463 3.45 -33.70 12.07
C LEU A 463 4.93 -33.42 11.83
N GLU A 464 5.61 -32.71 12.75
CA GLU A 464 7.06 -32.44 12.64
C GLU A 464 7.87 -33.75 12.73
N GLN A 465 7.51 -34.63 13.69
CA GLN A 465 8.12 -35.94 13.80
C GLN A 465 7.82 -36.80 12.57
N LEU A 466 6.62 -36.73 11.99
CA LEU A 466 6.29 -37.43 10.75
C LEU A 466 7.13 -36.92 9.56
N GLU A 467 7.29 -35.61 9.38
CA GLU A 467 8.16 -35.06 8.33
C GLU A 467 9.63 -35.44 8.52
N GLN A 468 10.12 -35.50 9.76
CA GLN A 468 11.47 -36.00 10.03
C GLN A 468 11.58 -37.48 9.65
N LEU A 469 10.59 -38.30 9.99
CA LEU A 469 10.58 -39.75 9.71
C LEU A 469 10.54 -40.08 8.22
N LEU A 470 9.92 -39.25 7.38
CA LEU A 470 9.92 -39.43 5.92
C LEU A 470 11.33 -39.50 5.31
N LYS A 471 12.35 -38.98 6.01
CA LYS A 471 13.77 -39.03 5.64
C LYS A 471 14.46 -40.34 6.07
N GLU A 472 13.88 -41.07 7.03
CA GLU A 472 14.35 -42.39 7.50
C GLU A 472 13.79 -43.56 6.68
N PHE A 473 12.73 -43.37 5.88
CA PHE A 473 12.17 -44.45 5.05
C PHE A 473 13.20 -45.01 4.04
N PRO A 474 13.42 -46.34 3.97
CA PRO A 474 14.36 -46.95 3.05
C PRO A 474 14.09 -46.62 1.58
N LYS A 475 15.07 -45.99 0.92
CA LYS A 475 15.04 -45.56 -0.48
C LYS A 475 15.18 -46.77 -1.40
N LYS A 476 14.85 -46.61 -2.69
CA LYS A 476 14.84 -47.71 -3.68
C LYS A 476 16.11 -48.57 -3.71
N ILE A 477 17.28 -47.95 -3.46
CA ILE A 477 18.63 -48.54 -3.41
C ILE A 477 18.98 -49.20 -2.07
N ASP A 478 18.30 -48.84 -0.98
CA ASP A 478 18.53 -49.40 0.36
C ASP A 478 17.88 -50.80 0.49
N TRP A 479 16.86 -51.08 -0.34
CA TRP A 479 16.28 -52.41 -0.52
C TRP A 479 17.28 -53.30 -1.30
N PRO A 480 17.77 -54.41 -0.74
CA PRO A 480 18.86 -55.16 -1.37
C PRO A 480 18.48 -55.81 -2.71
N ASP A 481 18.97 -55.25 -3.83
CA ASP A 481 18.65 -55.68 -5.20
C ASP A 481 19.02 -57.15 -5.52
N ASN A 482 19.85 -57.78 -4.69
CA ASN A 482 20.27 -59.18 -4.84
C ASN A 482 19.33 -60.21 -4.16
N ILE A 483 18.35 -59.75 -3.36
CA ILE A 483 17.43 -60.63 -2.61
C ILE A 483 16.20 -60.96 -3.47
N ASN A 484 16.34 -62.03 -4.26
CA ASN A 484 15.22 -62.61 -5.00
C ASN A 484 14.34 -63.50 -4.10
N ILE A 485 13.46 -62.89 -3.29
CA ILE A 485 12.38 -63.58 -2.56
C ILE A 485 11.06 -62.79 -2.70
N PRO A 486 9.89 -63.44 -2.92
CA PRO A 486 8.63 -62.73 -3.15
C PRO A 486 8.22 -61.79 -2.01
N GLU A 487 8.47 -62.19 -0.77
CA GLU A 487 8.12 -61.42 0.43
C GLU A 487 8.80 -60.05 0.47
N ALA A 488 10.02 -59.93 -0.07
CA ALA A 488 10.76 -58.66 -0.12
C ALA A 488 10.12 -57.65 -1.10
N ALA A 489 9.58 -58.11 -2.23
CA ALA A 489 8.84 -57.25 -3.16
C ALA A 489 7.52 -56.77 -2.55
N VAL A 490 6.79 -57.65 -1.86
CA VAL A 490 5.55 -57.30 -1.15
C VAL A 490 5.82 -56.34 0.01
N ALA A 491 6.94 -56.51 0.72
CA ALA A 491 7.37 -55.57 1.76
C ALA A 491 7.74 -54.19 1.20
N LYS A 492 8.42 -54.14 0.03
CA LYS A 492 8.79 -52.90 -0.67
C LYS A 492 7.57 -52.08 -1.06
N GLU A 493 6.57 -52.71 -1.69
CA GLU A 493 5.33 -52.00 -2.06
C GLU A 493 4.47 -51.58 -0.86
N ARG A 494 4.41 -52.40 0.21
CA ARG A 494 3.79 -51.98 1.47
C ARG A 494 4.48 -50.74 2.06
N MET A 495 5.81 -50.71 2.10
CA MET A 495 6.56 -49.57 2.63
C MET A 495 6.40 -48.32 1.75
N ASN A 496 6.35 -48.48 0.41
CA ASN A 496 6.03 -47.39 -0.52
C ASN A 496 4.63 -46.81 -0.26
N MET A 497 3.62 -47.67 -0.06
CA MET A 497 2.25 -47.25 0.26
C MET A 497 2.18 -46.49 1.59
N ILE A 498 2.81 -47.02 2.64
CA ILE A 498 2.85 -46.38 3.96
C ILE A 498 3.55 -45.02 3.88
N LYS A 499 4.67 -44.93 3.14
CA LYS A 499 5.38 -43.67 2.91
C LYS A 499 4.46 -42.61 2.30
N ARG A 500 3.72 -42.98 1.24
CA ARG A 500 2.78 -42.07 0.57
C ARG A 500 1.63 -41.61 1.48
N ILE A 501 1.11 -42.47 2.35
CA ILE A 501 0.08 -42.09 3.34
C ILE A 501 0.62 -41.00 4.27
N VAL A 502 1.82 -41.20 4.83
CA VAL A 502 2.47 -40.22 5.72
C VAL A 502 2.84 -38.94 4.96
N GLU A 503 3.31 -39.04 3.71
CA GLU A 503 3.57 -37.89 2.83
C GLU A 503 2.31 -37.06 2.59
N ASN A 504 1.18 -37.69 2.26
CA ASN A 504 -0.09 -36.99 2.05
C ASN A 504 -0.50 -36.20 3.30
N LYS A 505 -0.52 -36.85 4.48
CA LYS A 505 -0.94 -36.24 5.75
C LYS A 505 -0.07 -35.02 6.10
N VAL A 506 1.26 -35.17 6.02
CA VAL A 506 2.22 -34.07 6.24
C VAL A 506 2.02 -32.92 5.25
N ILE A 507 1.76 -33.21 3.97
CA ILE A 507 1.55 -32.16 2.97
C ILE A 507 0.23 -31.41 3.21
N ILE A 508 -0.86 -32.09 3.57
CA ILE A 508 -2.15 -31.43 3.83
C ILE A 508 -2.07 -30.57 5.09
N GLU A 509 -1.82 -31.19 6.24
CA GLU A 509 -1.95 -30.53 7.55
C GLU A 509 -0.81 -29.56 7.87
N ALA A 510 0.40 -29.76 7.32
CA ALA A 510 1.54 -28.87 7.60
C ALA A 510 1.90 -27.91 6.44
N LYS A 511 1.34 -28.07 5.23
CA LYS A 511 1.77 -27.31 4.04
C LYS A 511 0.65 -26.78 3.13
N ILE A 512 -0.58 -27.28 3.26
CA ILE A 512 -1.75 -26.75 2.53
C ILE A 512 -2.63 -25.97 3.49
N LEU A 513 -3.15 -26.60 4.55
CA LEU A 513 -4.05 -25.93 5.51
C LEU A 513 -3.43 -24.65 6.11
N PRO A 514 -2.21 -24.64 6.68
CA PRO A 514 -1.65 -23.44 7.30
C PRO A 514 -1.37 -22.30 6.31
N VAL A 515 -1.22 -22.62 5.01
CA VAL A 515 -1.00 -21.64 3.94
C VAL A 515 -2.31 -21.03 3.47
N LEU A 516 -3.41 -21.80 3.46
CA LEU A 516 -4.76 -21.32 3.19
C LEU A 516 -5.30 -20.47 4.34
N GLU A 517 -5.09 -20.88 5.60
CA GLU A 517 -5.43 -20.08 6.79
C GLU A 517 -4.69 -18.72 6.78
N GLN A 518 -3.37 -18.73 6.51
CA GLN A 518 -2.59 -17.50 6.41
C GLN A 518 -3.02 -16.64 5.22
N SER A 519 -3.28 -17.23 4.05
CA SER A 519 -3.70 -16.46 2.88
C SER A 519 -5.07 -15.80 3.08
N ARG A 520 -6.01 -16.51 3.71
CA ARG A 520 -7.28 -15.95 4.19
C ARG A 520 -7.04 -14.74 5.11
N GLY A 521 -6.21 -14.89 6.15
CA GLY A 521 -5.90 -13.79 7.08
C GLY A 521 -5.26 -12.57 6.42
N PHE A 522 -4.40 -12.78 5.40
CA PHE A 522 -3.84 -11.69 4.60
C PHE A 522 -4.86 -11.06 3.64
N LEU A 523 -5.82 -11.81 3.09
CA LEU A 523 -6.93 -11.27 2.31
C LEU A 523 -7.88 -10.43 3.18
N GLU A 524 -8.25 -10.92 4.37
CA GLU A 524 -9.07 -10.19 5.35
C GLU A 524 -8.39 -8.87 5.80
N THR A 525 -7.07 -8.85 5.94
CA THR A 525 -6.30 -7.64 6.29
C THR A 525 -5.83 -6.82 5.08
N LYS A 526 -6.22 -7.21 3.85
CA LYS A 526 -5.82 -6.61 2.57
C LYS A 526 -4.30 -6.56 2.29
N ASP A 527 -3.47 -7.35 2.99
CA ASP A 527 -2.04 -7.50 2.67
C ASP A 527 -1.84 -8.46 1.48
N LEU A 528 -2.10 -7.92 0.29
CA LEU A 528 -1.99 -8.67 -0.97
C LEU A 528 -0.57 -9.18 -1.22
N SER A 529 0.45 -8.50 -0.70
CA SER A 529 1.86 -8.89 -0.90
C SER A 529 2.22 -10.11 -0.06
N SER A 530 1.79 -10.16 1.20
CA SER A 530 1.94 -11.36 2.03
C SER A 530 1.04 -12.50 1.57
N ALA A 531 -0.19 -12.21 1.11
CA ALA A 531 -1.08 -13.21 0.51
C ALA A 531 -0.43 -13.87 -0.71
N GLN A 532 0.05 -13.08 -1.69
CA GLN A 532 0.73 -13.61 -2.87
C GLN A 532 1.99 -14.40 -2.49
N ARG A 533 2.78 -13.92 -1.52
CA ARG A 533 3.98 -14.62 -1.05
C ARG A 533 3.66 -15.96 -0.41
N ILE A 534 2.65 -16.06 0.46
CA ILE A 534 2.33 -17.32 1.15
C ILE A 534 1.68 -18.33 0.20
N ILE A 535 0.80 -17.91 -0.72
CA ILE A 535 0.16 -18.81 -1.71
C ILE A 535 1.20 -19.42 -2.66
N ASN A 536 2.28 -18.70 -2.99
CA ASN A 536 3.41 -19.24 -3.76
C ASN A 536 4.17 -20.36 -3.01
N THR A 537 4.00 -20.54 -1.70
CA THR A 537 4.58 -21.66 -0.94
C THR A 537 3.76 -22.96 -1.01
N LEU A 538 2.54 -22.93 -1.55
CA LEU A 538 1.74 -24.14 -1.78
C LEU A 538 2.50 -25.14 -2.67
N PRO A 539 2.38 -26.46 -2.42
CA PRO A 539 3.01 -27.51 -3.23
C PRO A 539 2.77 -27.36 -4.74
N SER A 540 3.69 -27.87 -5.56
CA SER A 540 3.55 -27.85 -7.02
C SER A 540 2.42 -28.77 -7.49
N ASP A 541 1.85 -28.46 -8.66
CA ASP A 541 0.82 -29.27 -9.33
C ASP A 541 1.27 -30.74 -9.47
N GLU A 542 2.55 -31.00 -9.72
CA GLU A 542 3.11 -32.36 -9.79
C GLU A 542 3.02 -33.09 -8.45
N ILE A 543 3.38 -32.42 -7.35
CA ILE A 543 3.27 -32.98 -6.00
C ILE A 543 1.80 -33.27 -5.68
N ILE A 544 0.90 -32.31 -5.91
CA ILE A 544 -0.55 -32.45 -5.63
C ILE A 544 -1.15 -33.62 -6.44
N ASN A 545 -0.81 -33.71 -7.73
CA ASN A 545 -1.26 -34.82 -8.57
C ASN A 545 -0.75 -36.19 -8.10
N SER A 546 0.44 -36.27 -7.50
CA SER A 546 1.01 -37.52 -6.98
C SER A 546 0.34 -38.06 -5.71
N MET A 547 -0.44 -37.23 -5.00
CA MET A 547 -1.05 -37.59 -3.70
C MET A 547 -2.12 -38.68 -3.83
N ILE A 548 -2.39 -39.42 -2.75
CA ILE A 548 -3.48 -40.43 -2.70
C ILE A 548 -4.70 -39.84 -2.00
N ILE A 549 -5.34 -38.89 -2.67
CA ILE A 549 -6.57 -38.19 -2.26
C ILE A 549 -7.56 -38.15 -3.43
N ASN A 550 -8.81 -37.71 -3.18
CA ASN A 550 -9.83 -37.57 -4.21
C ASN A 550 -9.34 -36.68 -5.38
N GLY A 551 -9.68 -37.06 -6.62
CA GLY A 551 -9.34 -36.31 -7.83
C GLY A 551 -9.89 -34.89 -7.79
N ASP A 552 -11.17 -34.76 -7.44
CA ASP A 552 -11.87 -33.47 -7.36
C ASP A 552 -11.18 -32.49 -6.41
N LEU A 553 -10.62 -32.98 -5.28
CA LEU A 553 -9.89 -32.13 -4.34
C LEU A 553 -8.55 -31.66 -4.90
N LYS A 554 -7.83 -32.50 -5.66
CA LYS A 554 -6.57 -32.10 -6.34
C LYS A 554 -6.84 -30.98 -7.33
N GLU A 555 -7.91 -31.12 -8.11
CA GLU A 555 -8.31 -30.14 -9.11
C GLU A 555 -8.70 -28.82 -8.44
N GLN A 556 -9.52 -28.86 -7.38
CA GLN A 556 -9.88 -27.67 -6.58
C GLN A 556 -8.66 -26.96 -5.97
N ILE A 557 -7.69 -27.68 -5.39
CA ILE A 557 -6.46 -27.08 -4.83
C ILE A 557 -5.65 -26.41 -5.93
N ILE A 558 -5.49 -27.06 -7.09
CA ILE A 558 -4.69 -26.56 -8.23
C ILE A 558 -5.38 -25.36 -8.90
N GLU A 559 -6.70 -25.41 -9.09
CA GLU A 559 -7.49 -24.33 -9.67
C GLU A 559 -7.52 -23.11 -8.75
N THR A 560 -7.89 -23.30 -7.48
CA THR A 560 -7.93 -22.22 -6.47
C THR A 560 -6.56 -21.55 -6.33
N LYS A 561 -5.47 -22.31 -6.32
CA LYS A 561 -4.09 -21.77 -6.33
C LYS A 561 -3.83 -20.87 -7.54
N LYS A 562 -4.24 -21.29 -8.75
CA LYS A 562 -4.04 -20.53 -9.98
C LYS A 562 -4.89 -19.27 -10.02
N GLU A 563 -6.17 -19.37 -9.69
CA GLU A 563 -7.08 -18.23 -9.60
C GLU A 563 -6.58 -17.19 -8.60
N LEU A 564 -6.20 -17.60 -7.39
CA LEU A 564 -5.67 -16.69 -6.37
C LEU A 564 -4.39 -15.97 -6.85
N LEU A 565 -3.44 -16.70 -7.45
CA LEU A 565 -2.19 -16.09 -7.92
C LEU A 565 -2.40 -15.07 -9.05
N VAL A 566 -3.36 -15.31 -9.95
CA VAL A 566 -3.74 -14.37 -11.02
C VAL A 566 -4.46 -13.15 -10.43
N ASN A 567 -5.59 -13.35 -9.75
CA ASN A 567 -6.43 -12.25 -9.25
C ASN A 567 -5.67 -11.37 -8.24
N ILE A 568 -4.82 -11.94 -7.37
CA ILE A 568 -4.01 -11.15 -6.43
C ILE A 568 -2.92 -10.35 -7.17
N ALA A 569 -2.34 -10.88 -8.26
CA ALA A 569 -1.38 -10.12 -9.08
C ALA A 569 -2.06 -8.93 -9.78
N GLU A 570 -3.26 -9.13 -10.31
CA GLU A 570 -4.09 -8.08 -10.91
C GLU A 570 -4.47 -7.01 -9.86
N LEU A 571 -4.98 -7.42 -8.69
CA LEU A 571 -5.32 -6.52 -7.59
C LEU A 571 -4.10 -5.74 -7.05
N ILE A 572 -2.90 -6.32 -7.01
CA ILE A 572 -1.67 -5.58 -6.65
C ILE A 572 -1.38 -4.47 -7.68
N GLN A 573 -1.65 -4.71 -8.96
CA GLN A 573 -1.46 -3.70 -10.01
C GLN A 573 -2.58 -2.64 -10.00
N GLU A 574 -3.83 -3.02 -9.70
CA GLU A 574 -4.97 -2.10 -9.51
C GLU A 574 -4.86 -1.20 -8.26
N ASN A 575 -4.11 -1.62 -7.24
CA ASN A 575 -3.86 -0.83 -6.01
C ASN A 575 -2.64 0.09 -6.11
N LYS A 576 -1.60 -0.28 -6.89
CA LYS A 576 -0.38 0.56 -7.05
C LYS A 576 -0.63 1.94 -7.65
N THR A 577 -1.79 2.16 -8.26
CA THR A 577 -2.22 3.44 -8.85
C THR A 577 -3.06 4.32 -7.91
N LYS A 578 -3.27 3.91 -6.65
CA LYS A 578 -4.22 4.57 -5.72
C LYS A 578 -3.68 4.63 -4.29
N ASN A 579 -3.03 5.74 -3.93
CA ASN A 579 -2.77 6.06 -2.51
C ASN A 579 -3.01 7.55 -2.18
N ASP A 580 -3.92 8.18 -2.93
CA ASP A 580 -4.17 9.62 -2.87
C ASP A 580 -5.46 10.02 -2.13
N GLN A 581 -6.33 9.09 -1.72
CA GLN A 581 -7.63 9.44 -1.10
C GLN A 581 -7.48 10.33 0.15
N VAL A 582 -6.49 10.06 1.01
CA VAL A 582 -6.20 10.88 2.20
C VAL A 582 -5.59 12.24 1.81
N SER A 583 -4.75 12.26 0.77
CA SER A 583 -4.14 13.48 0.22
C SER A 583 -5.22 14.42 -0.34
N LEU A 584 -6.14 13.88 -1.14
CA LEU A 584 -7.30 14.57 -1.70
C LEU A 584 -8.21 15.13 -0.59
N LEU A 585 -8.52 14.38 0.46
CA LEU A 585 -9.33 14.87 1.58
C LEU A 585 -8.67 16.04 2.34
N VAL A 586 -7.35 15.99 2.55
CA VAL A 586 -6.59 17.10 3.15
C VAL A 586 -6.61 18.33 2.25
N GLU A 587 -6.42 18.16 0.94
CA GLU A 587 -6.42 19.26 -0.04
C GLU A 587 -7.83 19.88 -0.20
N ILE A 588 -8.89 19.07 -0.29
CA ILE A 588 -10.29 19.51 -0.25
C ILE A 588 -10.56 20.36 1.01
N THR A 589 -10.09 19.90 2.17
CA THR A 589 -10.28 20.61 3.44
C THR A 589 -9.50 21.94 3.47
N LYS A 590 -8.28 21.98 2.92
CA LYS A 590 -7.49 23.20 2.71
C LYS A 590 -8.22 24.20 1.81
N GLN A 591 -8.79 23.74 0.69
CA GLN A 591 -9.52 24.58 -0.27
C GLN A 591 -10.80 25.19 0.33
N VAL A 592 -11.63 24.40 1.02
CA VAL A 592 -12.82 24.95 1.72
C VAL A 592 -12.41 25.97 2.79
N THR A 593 -11.34 25.71 3.55
CA THR A 593 -10.82 26.64 4.57
C THR A 593 -10.29 27.94 3.97
N ALA A 594 -9.78 27.93 2.74
CA ALA A 594 -9.34 29.12 2.01
C ALA A 594 -10.53 29.94 1.47
N LEU A 595 -11.59 29.26 1.01
CA LEU A 595 -12.84 29.90 0.56
C LEU A 595 -13.59 30.59 1.71
N GLU A 596 -13.74 29.93 2.86
CA GLU A 596 -14.49 30.46 4.02
C GLU A 596 -13.98 31.80 4.55
N LYS A 597 -12.65 31.98 4.62
CA LYS A 597 -12.03 33.17 5.23
C LYS A 597 -12.20 34.43 4.37
N ASN A 598 -12.34 34.25 3.06
CA ASN A 598 -11.95 35.26 2.07
C ASN A 598 -13.09 35.64 1.12
N TYR A 599 -14.32 35.19 1.40
CA TYR A 599 -15.45 35.24 0.48
C TYR A 599 -16.08 36.65 0.29
N GLN A 600 -15.39 37.50 -0.46
CA GLN A 600 -15.85 38.79 -0.95
C GLN A 600 -16.12 38.68 -2.46
N LEU A 601 -17.40 38.55 -2.84
CA LEU A 601 -17.81 38.32 -4.23
C LEU A 601 -18.38 39.57 -4.89
N ASP A 602 -18.17 39.70 -6.19
CA ASP A 602 -19.06 40.50 -7.03
C ASP A 602 -20.37 39.77 -7.35
N LEU A 603 -21.47 40.52 -7.39
CA LEU A 603 -22.79 40.00 -7.73
C LEU A 603 -22.96 39.76 -9.23
N THR A 604 -22.11 40.37 -10.06
CA THR A 604 -22.11 40.24 -11.52
C THR A 604 -21.85 38.80 -12.01
N GLN A 605 -21.16 37.98 -11.22
CA GLN A 605 -20.86 36.57 -11.53
C GLN A 605 -21.53 35.58 -10.57
N LEU A 606 -22.51 36.04 -9.78
CA LEU A 606 -23.16 35.28 -8.70
C LEU A 606 -23.68 33.90 -9.15
N GLU A 607 -24.39 33.86 -10.29
CA GLU A 607 -24.99 32.63 -10.83
C GLU A 607 -23.92 31.56 -11.13
N VAL A 608 -22.77 31.96 -11.69
CA VAL A 608 -21.68 31.03 -12.03
C VAL A 608 -21.05 30.43 -10.76
N HIS A 609 -20.93 31.24 -9.71
CA HIS A 609 -20.41 30.80 -8.40
C HIS A 609 -21.40 29.86 -7.68
N LEU A 610 -22.69 30.16 -7.73
CA LEU A 610 -23.74 29.29 -7.19
C LEU A 610 -23.78 27.94 -7.93
N ASN A 611 -23.66 27.93 -9.26
CA ASN A 611 -23.62 26.71 -10.05
C ASN A 611 -22.37 25.84 -9.73
N ALA A 612 -21.20 26.45 -9.55
CA ALA A 612 -19.98 25.72 -9.15
C ALA A 612 -20.09 25.16 -7.72
N LEU A 613 -20.73 25.89 -6.80
CA LEU A 613 -20.98 25.46 -5.43
C LEU A 613 -22.04 24.34 -5.33
N ASP A 614 -23.10 24.44 -6.13
CA ASP A 614 -24.12 23.39 -6.29
C ASP A 614 -23.53 22.07 -6.83
N HIS A 615 -22.59 22.15 -7.79
CA HIS A 615 -21.82 20.97 -8.24
C HIS A 615 -21.03 20.34 -7.09
N CYS A 616 -20.32 21.15 -6.29
CA CYS A 616 -19.58 20.66 -5.12
C CYS A 616 -20.50 20.00 -4.08
N LEU A 617 -21.67 20.59 -3.80
CA LEU A 617 -22.66 20.02 -2.88
C LEU A 617 -23.23 18.70 -3.39
N LYS A 618 -23.57 18.60 -4.69
CA LYS A 618 -24.01 17.36 -5.34
C LYS A 618 -22.94 16.27 -5.30
N ALA A 619 -21.67 16.62 -5.51
CA ALA A 619 -20.57 15.68 -5.39
C ALA A 619 -20.44 15.14 -3.95
N ILE A 620 -20.61 15.98 -2.92
CA ILE A 620 -20.65 15.54 -1.52
C ILE A 620 -21.88 14.67 -1.21
N GLU A 621 -23.06 14.96 -1.76
CA GLU A 621 -24.25 14.09 -1.62
C GLU A 621 -24.02 12.72 -2.26
N ILE A 622 -23.38 12.66 -3.44
CA ILE A 622 -22.98 11.44 -4.13
C ILE A 622 -21.92 10.64 -3.34
N LEU A 623 -20.96 11.31 -2.71
CA LEU A 623 -19.96 10.70 -1.81
C LEU A 623 -20.62 10.10 -0.56
N LYS A 624 -21.51 10.88 0.09
CA LYS A 624 -22.26 10.42 1.27
C LYS A 624 -23.17 9.24 0.96
N ALA A 625 -23.77 9.16 -0.23
CA ALA A 625 -24.55 8.00 -0.65
C ALA A 625 -23.69 6.72 -0.66
N GLN A 626 -22.54 6.75 -1.35
CA GLN A 626 -21.61 5.61 -1.47
C GLN A 626 -21.06 5.11 -0.13
N ILE A 627 -20.83 6.02 0.82
CA ILE A 627 -20.29 5.67 2.15
C ILE A 627 -21.38 5.11 3.09
N ASN A 628 -22.65 5.44 2.87
CA ASN A 628 -23.77 4.93 3.67
C ASN A 628 -24.34 3.59 3.16
N GLU A 629 -23.82 3.02 2.06
CA GLU A 629 -24.26 1.70 1.61
C GLU A 629 -23.82 0.57 2.59
N PRO A 630 -24.67 -0.45 2.85
CA PRO A 630 -24.41 -1.43 3.92
C PRO A 630 -23.13 -2.28 3.77
N SER A 631 -22.53 -2.30 2.58
CA SER A 631 -21.23 -2.90 2.24
C SER A 631 -20.07 -2.22 2.97
N ASN A 632 -20.13 -0.90 3.17
CA ASN A 632 -18.95 -0.05 3.31
C ASN A 632 -18.44 0.13 4.76
N LYS A 633 -18.54 -0.91 5.60
CA LYS A 633 -18.30 -0.81 7.06
C LYS A 633 -16.84 -0.68 7.51
N HIS A 634 -15.87 -0.73 6.61
CA HIS A 634 -14.44 -0.77 6.95
C HIS A 634 -13.70 0.55 6.69
N LYS A 635 -13.95 1.54 7.56
CA LYS A 635 -13.09 2.72 7.81
C LYS A 635 -12.57 3.45 6.55
N VAL A 636 -13.48 3.94 5.71
CA VAL A 636 -13.20 5.19 4.98
C VAL A 636 -12.96 6.31 6.01
N PRO A 637 -11.97 7.21 5.84
CA PRO A 637 -11.79 8.33 6.75
C PRO A 637 -13.04 9.21 6.85
N ALA A 638 -13.53 9.35 8.07
CA ALA A 638 -14.34 10.47 8.54
C ALA A 638 -15.61 10.85 7.75
N ILE A 639 -16.70 10.11 7.99
CA ILE A 639 -18.09 10.57 7.73
C ILE A 639 -18.36 11.95 8.38
N SER A 640 -17.73 12.23 9.52
CA SER A 640 -17.77 13.54 10.18
C SER A 640 -17.32 14.68 9.28
N ASP A 641 -16.26 14.45 8.51
CA ASP A 641 -15.55 15.53 7.82
C ASP A 641 -16.27 15.87 6.51
N LEU A 642 -16.90 14.89 5.85
CA LEU A 642 -17.83 15.17 4.75
C LEU A 642 -19.10 15.90 5.20
N HIS A 643 -19.61 15.64 6.40
CA HIS A 643 -20.73 16.40 6.97
C HIS A 643 -20.32 17.83 7.40
N ASP A 644 -19.09 18.01 7.89
CA ASP A 644 -18.51 19.33 8.17
C ASP A 644 -18.32 20.13 6.87
N LEU A 645 -17.68 19.54 5.84
CA LEU A 645 -17.51 20.14 4.52
C LEU A 645 -18.85 20.51 3.87
N GLU A 646 -19.85 19.63 3.94
CA GLU A 646 -21.22 19.93 3.47
C GLU A 646 -21.81 21.16 4.20
N SER A 647 -21.74 21.18 5.53
CA SER A 647 -22.27 22.28 6.35
C SER A 647 -21.56 23.60 6.07
N ARG A 648 -20.24 23.57 5.84
CA ARG A 648 -19.41 24.73 5.54
C ARG A 648 -19.67 25.26 4.13
N LEU A 649 -19.81 24.40 3.13
CA LEU A 649 -20.24 24.79 1.78
C LEU A 649 -21.69 25.31 1.75
N LYS A 650 -22.62 24.69 2.50
CA LYS A 650 -24.00 25.20 2.64
C LYS A 650 -24.03 26.58 3.31
N LYS A 651 -23.21 26.81 4.34
CA LYS A 651 -23.03 28.13 4.96
C LYS A 651 -22.46 29.17 3.98
N ILE A 652 -21.57 28.79 3.06
CA ILE A 652 -21.12 29.69 1.97
C ILE A 652 -22.29 30.00 1.01
N ALA A 653 -23.12 29.00 0.65
CA ALA A 653 -24.31 29.17 -0.20
C ALA A 653 -25.39 30.06 0.44
N GLU A 654 -25.61 29.94 1.74
CA GLU A 654 -26.54 30.79 2.50
C GLU A 654 -26.03 32.25 2.53
N ASN A 655 -24.75 32.45 2.88
CA ASN A 655 -24.12 33.78 2.86
C ASN A 655 -24.15 34.44 1.47
N LEU A 656 -24.06 33.65 0.39
CA LEU A 656 -24.21 34.10 -0.99
C LEU A 656 -25.62 34.62 -1.27
N SER A 657 -26.64 33.79 -1.05
CA SER A 657 -28.05 34.13 -1.31
C SER A 657 -28.49 35.35 -0.50
N THR A 658 -28.16 35.40 0.80
CA THR A 658 -28.52 36.55 1.66
C THR A 658 -27.84 37.85 1.21
N LYS A 659 -26.58 37.81 0.74
CA LYS A 659 -25.93 39.01 0.16
C LYS A 659 -26.62 39.48 -1.13
N ALA A 660 -27.12 38.55 -1.95
CA ALA A 660 -27.83 38.87 -3.18
C ALA A 660 -29.18 39.55 -2.88
N GLU A 661 -29.99 38.97 -1.98
CA GLU A 661 -31.28 39.49 -1.54
C GLU A 661 -31.16 40.88 -0.89
N ILE A 662 -30.18 41.09 0.01
CA ILE A 662 -29.95 42.41 0.63
C ILE A 662 -29.61 43.46 -0.43
N THR A 663 -28.93 43.09 -1.51
CA THR A 663 -28.47 44.04 -2.53
C THR A 663 -29.54 44.36 -3.57
N SER A 664 -30.41 43.40 -3.95
CA SER A 664 -31.58 43.72 -4.79
C SER A 664 -32.54 44.67 -4.05
N LEU A 665 -32.80 44.42 -2.77
CA LEU A 665 -33.61 45.31 -1.92
C LEU A 665 -33.02 46.74 -1.83
N HIS A 666 -31.70 46.90 -1.77
CA HIS A 666 -31.04 48.21 -1.77
C HIS A 666 -31.10 48.96 -3.11
N VAL A 667 -31.38 48.28 -4.23
CA VAL A 667 -31.64 48.94 -5.52
C VAL A 667 -33.06 49.48 -5.56
N ASP A 668 -34.04 48.71 -5.10
CA ASP A 668 -35.45 49.14 -5.06
C ASP A 668 -35.69 50.25 -4.01
N GLU A 669 -35.07 50.18 -2.84
CA GLU A 669 -35.27 51.19 -1.77
C GLU A 669 -34.77 52.58 -2.18
N LYS A 670 -33.75 52.68 -3.05
CA LYS A 670 -33.29 53.94 -3.64
C LYS A 670 -34.27 54.58 -4.63
N LEU A 671 -35.26 53.84 -5.12
CA LEU A 671 -36.35 54.35 -5.98
C LEU A 671 -37.59 54.78 -5.17
N ALA A 672 -37.64 54.49 -3.86
CA ALA A 672 -38.88 54.48 -3.07
C ALA A 672 -39.05 55.64 -2.06
N ILE A 673 -38.43 56.81 -2.26
CA ILE A 673 -38.50 57.94 -1.31
C ILE A 673 -39.53 59.01 -1.74
N ASN A 674 -40.82 58.78 -1.43
CA ASN A 674 -41.79 59.84 -1.06
C ASN A 674 -43.10 59.24 -0.46
N PRO A 675 -43.49 59.54 0.80
CA PRO A 675 -44.52 58.75 1.53
C PRO A 675 -45.93 59.38 1.67
N SER A 676 -46.99 58.54 1.59
CA SER A 676 -48.42 58.82 1.93
C SER A 676 -49.29 57.53 1.79
N THR A 677 -50.59 57.38 2.13
CA THR A 677 -51.49 57.68 3.30
C THR A 677 -52.84 56.92 3.05
N LEU A 678 -53.73 56.50 3.99
CA LEU A 678 -53.82 56.50 5.46
C LEU A 678 -54.96 55.52 5.96
N ARG A 679 -54.63 54.41 6.66
CA ARG A 679 -55.52 53.60 7.55
C ARG A 679 -56.75 52.89 6.88
N ALA A 680 -57.57 52.02 7.51
CA ALA A 680 -57.74 51.59 8.92
C ALA A 680 -58.35 50.14 9.08
N ASP A 681 -57.85 49.34 10.04
CA ASP A 681 -58.50 48.76 11.27
C ASP A 681 -60.05 48.51 11.37
N PRO A 682 -60.56 47.68 12.35
CA PRO A 682 -60.08 46.39 12.93
C PRO A 682 -61.25 45.41 13.37
N LYS A 683 -61.00 44.49 14.35
CA LYS A 683 -61.93 43.60 15.15
C LYS A 683 -62.40 42.26 14.50
N GLU A 684 -62.74 41.14 15.18
CA GLU A 684 -62.61 40.52 16.55
C GLU A 684 -63.03 39.01 16.43
N GLU A 685 -63.05 38.04 17.37
CA GLU A 685 -62.80 37.83 18.83
C GLU A 685 -62.34 36.33 19.01
N LEU A 686 -61.50 35.91 19.98
CA LEU A 686 -61.78 35.28 21.30
C LEU A 686 -63.06 34.38 21.42
N ASP A 687 -63.14 33.28 22.20
CA ASP A 687 -62.18 32.51 23.05
C ASP A 687 -62.57 30.98 23.02
N THR A 688 -62.42 30.01 23.96
CA THR A 688 -62.12 29.93 25.42
C THR A 688 -61.50 28.57 25.86
N THR A 689 -61.01 28.55 27.11
CA THR A 689 -60.48 27.50 28.03
C THR A 689 -61.21 26.12 28.11
N LEU A 690 -60.60 24.94 28.41
CA LEU A 690 -59.63 24.43 29.45
C LEU A 690 -60.29 23.83 30.72
N ALA A 691 -59.98 22.55 31.10
CA ALA A 691 -60.21 21.95 32.44
C ALA A 691 -59.39 20.64 32.68
N GLU A 692 -59.22 20.21 33.94
CA GLU A 692 -58.33 19.10 34.40
C GLU A 692 -59.09 17.90 35.04
N THR A 693 -58.45 16.73 35.28
CA THR A 693 -58.36 16.07 36.64
C THR A 693 -57.50 14.78 36.76
N LYS A 694 -57.32 14.34 38.02
CA LYS A 694 -56.26 13.52 38.67
C LYS A 694 -56.45 11.98 38.73
N TYR A 695 -55.31 11.25 38.78
CA TYR A 695 -54.94 10.04 39.60
C TYR A 695 -55.83 8.77 39.69
N SER A 696 -55.21 7.57 39.50
CA SER A 696 -55.17 6.44 40.48
C SER A 696 -54.33 5.21 39.99
N GLU A 697 -54.12 4.21 40.86
CA GLU A 697 -53.21 3.03 40.75
C GLU A 697 -53.82 1.83 39.94
N ILE A 698 -53.19 0.68 39.61
CA ILE A 698 -52.77 -0.47 40.48
C ILE A 698 -51.98 -1.58 39.71
N LYS A 699 -50.92 -2.15 40.36
CA LYS A 699 -50.27 -3.51 40.33
C LYS A 699 -50.25 -4.49 39.11
N PHE A 700 -49.03 -4.96 38.81
CA PHE A 700 -48.51 -6.36 38.69
C PHE A 700 -49.44 -7.59 38.54
N GLU A 701 -49.14 -8.46 37.56
CA GLU A 701 -48.65 -9.86 37.76
C GLU A 701 -48.10 -10.49 36.45
N PRO A 702 -47.12 -11.42 36.50
CA PRO A 702 -47.24 -12.69 35.76
C PRO A 702 -46.76 -13.94 36.53
N LYS A 703 -47.15 -15.16 36.10
CA LYS A 703 -46.99 -16.42 36.85
C LYS A 703 -46.04 -17.46 36.20
N ASN A 704 -45.33 -18.19 37.07
CA ASN A 704 -44.84 -19.61 37.05
C ASN A 704 -44.57 -20.35 35.70
N LYS A 705 -43.44 -21.05 35.47
CA LYS A 705 -42.64 -22.07 36.23
C LYS A 705 -43.05 -23.55 36.04
N ALA A 706 -42.16 -24.36 35.44
CA ALA A 706 -41.84 -25.79 35.68
C ALA A 706 -40.65 -26.18 34.74
N SER A 707 -39.49 -26.77 35.09
CA SER A 707 -39.08 -28.01 35.84
C SER A 707 -39.33 -29.32 35.06
N PHE A 708 -38.41 -30.29 34.91
CA PHE A 708 -37.32 -30.80 35.79
C PHE A 708 -36.05 -31.31 35.04
N PRO A 709 -34.93 -31.64 35.74
CA PRO A 709 -33.74 -32.36 35.23
C PRO A 709 -33.60 -33.81 35.75
N ASP A 710 -32.63 -34.57 35.20
CA ASP A 710 -32.28 -35.97 35.58
C ASP A 710 -30.78 -36.18 35.89
N ASN A 711 -30.40 -37.32 36.50
CA ASN A 711 -29.04 -37.59 37.04
C ASN A 711 -28.64 -39.09 36.98
N ILE A 712 -27.33 -39.42 37.07
CA ILE A 712 -26.76 -40.79 36.89
C ILE A 712 -25.75 -41.15 38.00
N GLN A 713 -25.81 -42.39 38.54
CA GLN A 713 -24.74 -43.04 39.33
C GLN A 713 -24.62 -44.56 39.02
N LYS A 714 -23.73 -45.29 39.72
CA LYS A 714 -22.99 -46.45 39.15
C LYS A 714 -22.61 -47.54 40.20
N GLU A 715 -22.35 -48.76 39.69
CA GLU A 715 -21.51 -49.85 40.27
C GLU A 715 -21.98 -50.72 41.48
N GLY A 716 -21.44 -51.96 41.52
CA GLY A 716 -21.63 -52.97 42.59
C GLY A 716 -21.63 -54.44 42.09
N ALA A 717 -20.82 -55.32 42.67
CA ALA A 717 -20.75 -56.78 42.35
C ALA A 717 -20.07 -57.59 43.49
N ASP A 718 -20.25 -58.92 43.55
CA ASP A 718 -19.62 -59.79 44.56
C ASP A 718 -19.36 -61.25 44.07
N ILE A 719 -18.59 -62.06 44.82
CA ILE A 719 -17.96 -63.34 44.38
C ILE A 719 -18.06 -64.46 45.45
N LEU A 720 -18.10 -65.73 45.02
CA LEU A 720 -17.79 -66.89 45.88
C LEU A 720 -17.10 -68.04 45.11
N GLU A 721 -16.36 -68.88 45.84
CA GLU A 721 -15.46 -69.95 45.34
C GLU A 721 -16.05 -71.37 45.50
N ASN A 722 -15.33 -72.45 45.16
CA ASN A 722 -14.85 -72.86 43.82
C ASN A 722 -14.53 -74.38 43.88
N LYS A 723 -14.86 -75.14 42.83
CA LYS A 723 -14.52 -76.57 42.66
C LYS A 723 -14.33 -76.80 41.16
N PRO A 724 -13.30 -77.51 40.68
CA PRO A 724 -12.89 -77.45 39.27
C PRO A 724 -13.96 -77.98 38.32
N THR A 725 -14.72 -77.04 37.75
CA THR A 725 -15.62 -77.21 36.60
C THR A 725 -15.02 -76.49 35.39
N LEU A 726 -15.40 -76.91 34.19
CA LEU A 726 -15.04 -76.19 32.98
C LEU A 726 -15.58 -74.74 33.05
N PRO A 727 -14.77 -73.71 32.72
CA PRO A 727 -15.25 -72.34 32.69
C PRO A 727 -16.44 -72.18 31.75
N ASN A 728 -17.42 -71.36 32.13
CA ASN A 728 -18.57 -71.05 31.28
C ASN A 728 -18.08 -70.48 29.92
N GLU A 729 -18.45 -71.15 28.83
CA GLU A 729 -18.06 -70.82 27.45
C GLU A 729 -18.31 -69.35 27.08
N VAL A 730 -19.46 -68.80 27.49
CA VAL A 730 -19.81 -67.39 27.27
C VAL A 730 -18.84 -66.46 28.01
N LYS A 731 -18.39 -66.85 29.21
CA LYS A 731 -17.40 -66.10 30.00
C LYS A 731 -15.98 -66.19 29.40
N VAL A 732 -15.63 -67.33 28.79
CA VAL A 732 -14.38 -67.50 28.03
C VAL A 732 -14.40 -66.59 26.80
N ARG A 733 -15.46 -66.67 25.98
CA ARG A 733 -15.65 -65.84 24.78
C ARG A 733 -15.60 -64.35 25.11
N ILE A 734 -16.36 -63.87 26.11
CA ILE A 734 -16.35 -62.47 26.54
C ILE A 734 -14.96 -61.99 27.01
N ASN A 735 -14.18 -62.84 27.69
CA ASN A 735 -12.81 -62.47 28.08
C ASN A 735 -11.89 -62.31 26.87
N ILE A 736 -12.05 -63.14 25.83
CA ILE A 736 -11.25 -63.09 24.60
C ILE A 736 -11.65 -61.88 23.73
N MET A 737 -12.95 -61.58 23.62
CA MET A 737 -13.48 -60.37 22.95
C MET A 737 -12.89 -59.07 23.54
N ARG A 738 -12.70 -59.05 24.87
CA ARG A 738 -12.13 -57.90 25.60
C ARG A 738 -10.62 -57.71 25.39
N ILE A 739 -9.93 -58.65 24.76
CA ILE A 739 -8.51 -58.53 24.42
C ILE A 739 -8.41 -58.08 22.96
N PRO A 740 -7.74 -56.95 22.66
CA PRO A 740 -7.48 -56.50 21.29
C PRO A 740 -6.85 -57.59 20.42
N ARG A 741 -7.17 -57.64 19.11
CA ARG A 741 -6.71 -58.71 18.18
C ARG A 741 -5.19 -58.88 18.18
N ASN A 742 -4.46 -57.77 18.22
CA ASN A 742 -3.01 -57.73 18.30
C ASN A 742 -2.50 -58.31 19.63
N GLU A 743 -3.11 -57.95 20.77
CA GLU A 743 -2.75 -58.52 22.08
C GLU A 743 -3.10 -60.02 22.15
N ARG A 744 -4.19 -60.48 21.52
CA ARG A 744 -4.46 -61.92 21.33
C ARG A 744 -3.34 -62.60 20.57
N GLU A 745 -2.91 -62.01 19.46
CA GLU A 745 -1.85 -62.55 18.60
C GLU A 745 -0.51 -62.62 19.33
N GLU A 746 -0.11 -61.57 20.06
CA GLU A 746 1.11 -61.56 20.89
C GLU A 746 1.09 -62.67 21.95
N ASN A 747 -0.02 -62.81 22.68
CA ASN A 747 -0.11 -63.77 23.76
C ASN A 747 -0.22 -65.23 23.25
N ILE A 748 -0.91 -65.48 22.13
CA ILE A 748 -0.91 -66.80 21.47
C ILE A 748 0.50 -67.16 21.00
N LEU A 749 1.21 -66.24 20.33
CA LEU A 749 2.58 -66.47 19.85
C LEU A 749 3.57 -66.71 21.00
N ALA A 750 3.42 -66.01 22.13
CA ALA A 750 4.26 -66.21 23.30
C ALA A 750 4.03 -67.57 23.99
N VAL A 751 2.78 -68.00 24.15
CA VAL A 751 2.50 -69.34 24.69
C VAL A 751 2.96 -70.44 23.71
N TYR A 752 2.83 -70.21 22.41
CA TYR A 752 3.29 -71.13 21.37
C TYR A 752 4.82 -71.24 21.26
N SER A 753 5.60 -70.21 21.62
CA SER A 753 7.07 -70.30 21.62
C SER A 753 7.59 -71.19 22.76
N VAL A 754 6.92 -71.18 23.93
CA VAL A 754 7.20 -72.13 25.03
C VAL A 754 6.86 -73.56 24.61
N LEU A 755 5.69 -73.77 24.00
CA LEU A 755 5.25 -75.08 23.50
C LEU A 755 6.09 -75.65 22.36
N ASN A 756 6.94 -74.84 21.71
CA ASN A 756 7.91 -75.29 20.70
C ASN A 756 9.34 -75.44 21.24
N ASN A 757 9.62 -75.12 22.50
CA ASN A 757 10.95 -75.29 23.06
C ASN A 757 11.19 -76.76 23.44
N ASN A 758 11.78 -77.50 22.48
CA ASN A 758 12.09 -78.92 22.58
C ASN A 758 12.98 -79.31 23.77
N ASP A 759 13.74 -78.39 24.36
CA ASP A 759 14.63 -78.68 25.50
C ASP A 759 13.90 -78.49 26.84
N LEU A 760 12.85 -77.66 26.86
CA LEU A 760 12.05 -77.35 28.04
C LEU A 760 10.90 -78.34 28.27
N ILE A 761 10.31 -78.90 27.20
CA ILE A 761 9.07 -79.70 27.23
C ILE A 761 9.28 -81.23 27.26
N ARG A 762 10.51 -81.71 27.48
CA ARG A 762 10.83 -83.14 27.54
C ARG A 762 10.71 -83.73 28.96
N ASN A 763 10.39 -85.01 29.00
CA ASN A 763 10.49 -85.88 30.15
C ASN A 763 11.95 -86.33 30.38
N GLN A 764 12.21 -86.98 31.53
CA GLN A 764 13.55 -87.50 31.89
C GLN A 764 14.09 -88.59 30.94
N ASP A 765 13.22 -89.24 30.16
CA ASP A 765 13.57 -90.20 29.11
C ASP A 765 13.82 -89.55 27.73
N GLY A 766 13.69 -88.22 27.63
CA GLY A 766 13.82 -87.46 26.39
C GLY A 766 12.56 -87.46 25.50
N SER A 767 11.47 -88.12 25.91
CA SER A 767 10.18 -88.06 25.23
C SER A 767 9.46 -86.73 25.48
N ILE A 768 8.52 -86.35 24.61
CA ILE A 768 7.57 -85.25 24.88
C ILE A 768 6.23 -85.89 25.27
N PRO A 769 5.58 -85.47 26.37
CA PRO A 769 4.25 -85.96 26.78
C PRO A 769 3.20 -85.80 25.68
N ASN A 770 2.21 -86.68 25.62
CA ASN A 770 1.22 -86.60 24.54
C ASN A 770 0.27 -85.41 24.75
N ILE A 771 -0.08 -85.10 26.00
CA ILE A 771 -0.90 -83.92 26.31
C ILE A 771 -0.26 -82.61 25.83
N ILE A 772 1.08 -82.50 25.90
CA ILE A 772 1.80 -81.31 25.40
C ILE A 772 1.75 -81.20 23.88
N LYS A 773 1.90 -82.31 23.15
CA LYS A 773 1.77 -82.34 21.67
C LYS A 773 0.37 -81.95 21.22
N GLU A 774 -0.67 -82.40 21.92
CA GLU A 774 -2.05 -82.02 21.62
C GLU A 774 -2.30 -80.54 21.87
N ILE A 775 -1.75 -79.97 22.94
CA ILE A 775 -1.81 -78.52 23.21
C ILE A 775 -1.06 -77.75 22.12
N GLN A 776 0.14 -78.20 21.73
CA GLN A 776 0.97 -77.61 20.67
C GLN A 776 0.23 -77.57 19.32
N ASP A 777 -0.39 -78.68 18.91
CA ASP A 777 -1.16 -78.79 17.66
C ASP A 777 -2.42 -77.91 17.64
N ILE A 778 -3.12 -77.80 18.77
CA ILE A 778 -4.28 -76.91 18.92
C ILE A 778 -3.85 -75.44 18.86
N VAL A 779 -2.85 -75.04 19.63
CA VAL A 779 -2.40 -73.63 19.71
C VAL A 779 -1.78 -73.17 18.39
N GLY A 780 -1.01 -74.03 17.72
CA GLY A 780 -0.34 -73.71 16.45
C GLY A 780 -1.27 -73.47 15.25
N LYS A 781 -2.56 -73.81 15.37
CA LYS A 781 -3.59 -73.65 14.32
C LYS A 781 -4.53 -72.46 14.55
N LEU A 782 -4.36 -71.70 15.63
CA LEU A 782 -5.27 -70.60 15.99
C LEU A 782 -5.11 -69.38 15.07
N ASP A 783 -6.26 -68.87 14.58
CA ASP A 783 -6.37 -67.54 13.99
C ASP A 783 -6.69 -66.51 15.09
N PRO A 784 -5.80 -65.53 15.39
CA PRO A 784 -6.04 -64.52 16.43
C PRO A 784 -7.26 -63.62 16.21
N SER A 785 -7.81 -63.56 14.99
CA SER A 785 -9.06 -62.85 14.71
C SER A 785 -10.31 -63.60 15.18
N LYS A 786 -10.26 -64.93 15.26
CA LYS A 786 -11.43 -65.79 15.49
C LYS A 786 -11.60 -66.14 16.96
N GLU A 787 -12.25 -65.23 17.66
CA GLU A 787 -12.52 -65.22 19.10
C GLU A 787 -13.17 -66.52 19.61
N GLU A 788 -14.02 -67.12 18.77
CA GLU A 788 -14.74 -68.37 19.03
C GLU A 788 -13.87 -69.62 18.86
N GLU A 789 -12.95 -69.65 17.87
CA GLU A 789 -11.97 -70.74 17.74
C GLU A 789 -10.97 -70.72 18.92
N ILE A 790 -10.54 -69.52 19.35
CA ILE A 790 -9.69 -69.34 20.53
C ILE A 790 -10.41 -69.79 21.82
N ALA A 791 -11.70 -69.46 21.97
CA ALA A 791 -12.49 -69.88 23.12
C ALA A 791 -12.64 -71.42 23.20
N ASN A 792 -12.99 -72.02 22.07
CA ASN A 792 -13.16 -73.46 21.94
C ASN A 792 -11.83 -74.21 22.17
N ALA A 793 -10.71 -73.70 21.67
CA ALA A 793 -9.38 -74.28 21.91
C ALA A 793 -9.04 -74.34 23.41
N ILE A 794 -9.28 -73.26 24.18
CA ILE A 794 -9.02 -73.23 25.62
C ILE A 794 -9.91 -74.24 26.37
N LEU A 795 -11.17 -74.39 25.98
CA LEU A 795 -12.09 -75.38 26.57
C LEU A 795 -11.68 -76.82 26.22
N VAL A 796 -11.29 -77.09 24.98
CA VAL A 796 -10.80 -78.40 24.53
C VAL A 796 -9.50 -78.77 25.25
N ILE A 797 -8.56 -77.84 25.40
CA ILE A 797 -7.32 -78.06 26.16
C ILE A 797 -7.62 -78.39 27.63
N LYS A 798 -8.43 -77.59 28.31
CA LYS A 798 -8.85 -77.87 29.70
C LYS A 798 -9.55 -79.22 29.82
N GLY A 799 -10.45 -79.53 28.88
CA GLY A 799 -11.14 -80.82 28.82
C GLY A 799 -10.20 -82.00 28.64
N LYS A 800 -9.20 -81.90 27.76
CA LYS A 800 -8.17 -82.92 27.56
C LYS A 800 -7.32 -83.14 28.81
N ILE A 801 -6.88 -82.07 29.48
CA ILE A 801 -6.10 -82.17 30.72
C ILE A 801 -6.89 -82.86 31.83
N ILE A 802 -8.17 -82.50 32.03
CA ILE A 802 -9.05 -83.10 33.06
C ILE A 802 -9.20 -84.63 32.89
N HIS A 803 -9.06 -85.15 31.68
CA HIS A 803 -9.15 -86.58 31.38
C HIS A 803 -7.78 -87.24 31.13
N SER A 804 -6.67 -86.51 31.31
CA SER A 804 -5.31 -87.04 31.13
C SER A 804 -4.83 -87.76 32.39
N GLY A 805 -4.31 -88.98 32.22
CA GLY A 805 -3.80 -89.83 33.30
C GLY A 805 -2.26 -89.92 33.35
N GLU A 806 -1.55 -89.02 32.66
CA GLU A 806 -0.09 -89.05 32.59
C GLU A 806 0.52 -88.54 33.91
N SER A 807 1.19 -89.41 34.67
CA SER A 807 1.66 -89.17 36.05
C SER A 807 3.19 -89.15 36.22
N GLY A 808 3.91 -88.68 35.20
CA GLY A 808 5.38 -88.71 35.13
C GLY A 808 6.00 -87.49 34.44
N SER A 809 5.48 -86.29 34.72
CA SER A 809 5.95 -85.02 34.15
C SER A 809 7.24 -84.48 34.80
N THR A 810 8.04 -83.75 34.03
CA THR A 810 9.05 -82.81 34.56
C THR A 810 8.38 -81.55 35.11
N GLU A 811 9.09 -80.78 35.94
CA GLU A 811 8.60 -79.54 36.58
C GLU A 811 8.02 -78.56 35.54
N ASN A 812 8.76 -78.26 34.48
CA ASN A 812 8.30 -77.42 33.37
C ASN A 812 7.02 -77.95 32.67
N VAL A 813 6.88 -79.27 32.52
CA VAL A 813 5.67 -79.89 31.95
C VAL A 813 4.49 -79.75 32.92
N SER A 814 4.73 -79.93 34.22
CA SER A 814 3.75 -79.72 35.28
C SER A 814 3.25 -78.27 35.28
N ASP A 815 4.14 -77.30 35.22
CA ASP A 815 3.84 -75.87 35.15
C ASP A 815 2.99 -75.49 33.93
N ILE A 816 3.30 -76.04 32.75
CA ILE A 816 2.47 -75.84 31.54
C ILE A 816 1.05 -76.40 31.76
N ILE A 817 0.95 -77.63 32.28
CA ILE A 817 -0.34 -78.28 32.56
C ILE A 817 -1.11 -77.49 33.63
N ASN A 818 -0.45 -76.98 34.67
CA ASN A 818 -1.04 -76.16 35.72
C ASN A 818 -1.58 -74.82 35.18
N ALA A 819 -0.79 -74.14 34.33
CA ALA A 819 -1.19 -72.87 33.72
C ALA A 819 -2.43 -72.99 32.83
N PHE A 820 -2.51 -74.07 32.04
CA PHE A 820 -3.73 -74.39 31.29
C PHE A 820 -4.87 -74.92 32.17
N SER A 821 -4.60 -75.58 33.30
CA SER A 821 -5.63 -76.10 34.21
C SER A 821 -6.33 -75.01 35.02
N LYS A 822 -5.59 -73.99 35.48
CA LYS A 822 -6.06 -73.00 36.46
C LYS A 822 -7.43 -72.39 36.07
N PRO A 823 -8.47 -72.41 36.94
CA PRO A 823 -9.82 -71.95 36.57
C PRO A 823 -9.91 -70.50 36.11
N GLY A 824 -9.01 -69.63 36.60
CA GLY A 824 -8.93 -68.23 36.17
C GLY A 824 -8.32 -68.01 34.77
N CYS A 825 -7.53 -68.96 34.27
CA CYS A 825 -6.85 -68.87 32.97
C CYS A 825 -7.82 -69.19 31.83
N CYS A 826 -8.67 -68.22 31.50
CA CYS A 826 -9.71 -68.29 30.46
C CYS A 826 -9.30 -67.64 29.13
N ASP A 827 -8.05 -67.20 29.00
CA ASP A 827 -7.51 -66.50 27.83
C ASP A 827 -5.98 -66.62 27.80
N PHE A 828 -5.38 -66.47 26.62
CA PHE A 828 -3.92 -66.63 26.44
C PHE A 828 -3.09 -65.58 27.18
N LYS A 829 -3.66 -64.41 27.51
CA LYS A 829 -2.98 -63.38 28.33
C LYS A 829 -2.76 -63.86 29.77
N LYS A 830 -3.78 -64.46 30.39
CA LYS A 830 -3.66 -65.09 31.72
C LYS A 830 -2.82 -66.36 31.70
N ILE A 831 -2.92 -67.19 30.66
CA ILE A 831 -2.06 -68.38 30.50
C ILE A 831 -0.58 -67.96 30.42
N ARG A 832 -0.24 -66.96 29.59
CA ARG A 832 1.11 -66.40 29.48
C ARG A 832 1.61 -65.82 30.81
N ALA A 833 0.75 -65.12 31.55
CA ALA A 833 1.10 -64.58 32.86
C ALA A 833 1.44 -65.68 33.87
N GLU A 834 0.65 -66.77 33.91
CA GLU A 834 0.89 -67.91 34.79
C GLU A 834 2.19 -68.67 34.40
N LEU A 835 2.44 -68.87 33.10
CA LEU A 835 3.69 -69.45 32.62
C LEU A 835 4.91 -68.56 32.91
N ALA A 836 4.74 -67.25 33.11
CA ALA A 836 5.83 -66.32 33.38
C ALA A 836 6.37 -66.39 34.82
N GLU A 837 5.70 -67.12 35.72
CA GLU A 837 6.22 -67.43 37.06
C GLU A 837 7.37 -68.45 37.00
N ASN A 838 7.45 -69.29 35.95
CA ASN A 838 8.60 -70.14 35.67
C ASN A 838 9.67 -69.31 34.92
N PRO A 839 10.89 -69.10 35.48
CA PRO A 839 11.89 -68.22 34.86
C PRO A 839 12.32 -68.64 33.45
N SER A 840 12.44 -69.96 33.21
CA SER A 840 12.87 -70.51 31.92
C SER A 840 11.86 -70.24 30.82
N MET A 841 10.56 -70.30 31.14
CA MET A 841 9.48 -69.96 30.22
C MET A 841 9.36 -68.44 30.03
N ASN A 842 9.51 -67.68 31.12
CA ASN A 842 9.51 -66.22 31.07
C ASN A 842 10.55 -65.69 30.07
N ASP A 843 11.78 -66.20 30.11
CA ASP A 843 12.85 -65.78 29.19
C ASP A 843 12.60 -66.14 27.72
N ILE A 844 11.80 -67.17 27.43
CA ILE A 844 11.33 -67.50 26.08
C ILE A 844 10.21 -66.54 25.62
N MET A 845 9.39 -66.06 26.55
CA MET A 845 8.25 -65.15 26.28
C MET A 845 8.61 -63.66 26.36
N ASN A 846 9.73 -63.31 27.02
CA ASN A 846 10.22 -61.96 27.24
C ASN A 846 10.54 -61.22 25.92
N PRO A 847 11.25 -61.81 24.94
CA PRO A 847 11.49 -61.20 23.62
C PRO A 847 10.22 -60.90 22.81
N ILE A 848 9.09 -61.50 23.19
CA ILE A 848 7.80 -61.35 22.52
C ILE A 848 6.96 -60.25 23.19
N ARG A 849 7.34 -59.74 24.39
CA ARG A 849 6.62 -58.66 25.09
C ARG A 849 6.61 -57.35 24.30
N TRP A 850 5.44 -56.76 24.11
CA TRP A 850 5.32 -55.36 23.71
C TRP A 850 5.33 -54.44 24.94
N ASN A 851 6.50 -53.87 25.28
CA ASN A 851 6.59 -52.82 26.28
C ASN A 851 5.92 -51.52 25.78
N ILE A 852 4.63 -51.35 26.10
CA ILE A 852 3.88 -50.10 25.94
C ILE A 852 4.12 -49.17 27.15
N SER A 853 4.65 -49.70 28.27
CA SER A 853 5.13 -48.92 29.41
C SER A 853 6.63 -48.62 29.30
N GLY A 854 6.97 -47.43 28.82
CA GLY A 854 8.22 -46.77 29.21
C GLY A 854 8.01 -46.14 30.59
N ASN A 855 8.80 -46.53 31.59
CA ASN A 855 8.92 -45.79 32.85
C ASN A 855 10.14 -44.87 32.75
N ASN A 856 9.93 -43.59 33.06
CA ASN A 856 10.84 -42.45 32.90
C ASN A 856 11.09 -42.05 31.44
#